data_AF-A0A3N0BKG8-F1
#
_entry.id   AF-A0A3N0BKG8-F1
#
_cell.length_a   1.000
_cell.length_b   1.000
_cell.length_c   1.000
_cell.angle_alpha   90.00
_cell.angle_beta   90.00
_cell.angle_gamma   90.00
#
_symmetry.space_group_name_H-M   'P 1'
#
loop_
_entity.id
_entity.type
_entity.pdbx_description
1 polymer ?
#
loop_
_entity_poly.entity_id
_entity_poly.type
_entity_poly.pdbx_seq_one_letter_code
_entity_poly.pdbx_strand_id
1 'polypeptide(L)'
;MSTYASNIIFAATAFPLAAFLITLPYLIYQYRRFGSIPWLRTLVVYSFAFYLMCAYFLVLLPLPADRSAVVPYAAAPQLAPFNFLRQFLAHAAFSPADPASWISAIHSPYIYEALFNVLLLVPLGMYLRYYFRRTWWQTLLIGFAVTLSFELSQLTGLWGLYEHPYRLFDVDDLIMNTLGAMTGFWLVGPLMRALPDIRLVNEEARQAGLHAGAVRRALSFTMDFALALVSTSACMFALRSTGILAATFAPGTDDGVAAAILTCACLVVFGAIPVLAHGQTPAQKLLRLRVVRPDASPARWYQYAARYGLLFLFAALPLFALLLVIGAGASQGGEAGAVGRFVAAQRGYFTGAWAALMLAWAISLVMRARHAVRAGTPFVMLNGLMSNTRVMTEQGVEIERERRRALNVADVARLEQMIAEDGMPLSALMEQAGIAVAEAVRDWAPDPVPVAILAGSGNNGGDGWVAAQALAEAGYPVTLIAPDLAERLHAEPARTVAMSVFSQAAKQGLPLSVLIAPDADILTDAIERADVVVDALLGTGFAGTGVREPYATWIKAANRKRFEGPRERGRGRHRKRVYEQGDHARLPYSLPAKAKGAPFAVSIDAPSGLSAQTGAAAAPCFAADMTVTMLAYKPGLIAPGARRWTGIVTLAKLVDTRPYLEKLRSLDAEPKHAPPTL
;
A
#
# COMPACT_ATOMS: atom_id res chain seq x y z
N MET A 1 7.75 9.99 -42.52
CA MET A 1 7.59 10.28 -41.07
C MET A 1 8.97 10.48 -40.49
N SER A 2 9.19 11.47 -39.61
CA SER A 2 10.51 11.75 -39.03
C SER A 2 11.06 10.52 -38.29
N THR A 3 12.38 10.32 -38.31
CA THR A 3 13.09 9.22 -37.62
C THR A 3 12.71 9.11 -36.13
N TYR A 4 12.37 10.24 -35.50
CA TYR A 4 11.83 10.31 -34.15
C TYR A 4 10.47 9.61 -34.00
N ALA A 5 9.55 9.81 -34.95
CA ALA A 5 8.23 9.21 -34.92
C ALA A 5 8.30 7.68 -35.08
N SER A 6 9.19 7.16 -35.94
CA SER A 6 9.37 5.71 -36.08
C SER A 6 9.88 5.04 -34.80
N ASN A 7 10.80 5.70 -34.08
CA ASN A 7 11.34 5.17 -32.81
C ASN A 7 10.27 5.12 -31.71
N ILE A 8 9.41 6.14 -31.63
CA ILE A 8 8.29 6.17 -30.68
C ILE A 8 7.25 5.10 -31.03
N ILE A 9 6.94 4.89 -32.32
CA ILE A 9 6.03 3.83 -32.75
C ILE A 9 6.61 2.46 -32.38
N PHE A 10 7.90 2.24 -32.61
CA PHE A 10 8.57 1.01 -32.22
C PHE A 10 8.46 0.77 -30.71
N ALA A 11 8.71 1.81 -29.89
CA ALA A 11 8.47 1.77 -28.45
C ALA A 11 7.02 1.38 -28.13
N ALA A 12 6.03 2.04 -28.72
CA ALA A 12 4.62 1.75 -28.49
C ALA A 12 4.24 0.30 -28.85
N THR A 13 4.83 -0.26 -29.91
CA THR A 13 4.59 -1.65 -30.31
C THR A 13 5.29 -2.69 -29.43
N ALA A 14 6.48 -2.38 -28.92
CA ALA A 14 7.23 -3.26 -28.03
C ALA A 14 6.71 -3.22 -26.57
N PHE A 15 6.10 -2.10 -26.17
CA PHE A 15 5.68 -1.86 -24.79
C PHE A 15 4.78 -2.94 -24.20
N PRO A 16 3.75 -3.46 -24.89
CA PRO A 16 2.87 -4.47 -24.33
C PRO A 16 3.60 -5.74 -23.88
N LEU A 17 4.65 -6.15 -24.62
CA LEU A 17 5.46 -7.31 -24.26
C LEU A 17 6.31 -7.02 -23.01
N ALA A 18 7.00 -5.88 -22.99
CA ALA A 18 7.78 -5.45 -21.83
C ALA A 18 6.89 -5.29 -20.59
N ALA A 19 5.73 -4.63 -20.75
CA ALA A 19 4.70 -4.46 -19.75
C ALA A 19 4.24 -5.82 -19.20
N PHE A 20 3.97 -6.81 -20.06
CA PHE A 20 3.60 -8.15 -19.64
C PHE A 20 4.69 -8.82 -18.78
N LEU A 21 5.96 -8.75 -19.21
CA LEU A 21 7.09 -9.33 -18.49
C LEU A 21 7.31 -8.70 -17.10
N ILE A 22 7.14 -7.38 -16.98
CA ILE A 22 7.29 -6.69 -15.67
C ILE A 22 6.05 -6.84 -14.79
N THR A 23 4.88 -7.19 -15.35
CA THR A 23 3.61 -7.20 -14.62
C THR A 23 3.64 -8.17 -13.46
N LEU A 24 4.02 -9.44 -13.67
CA LEU A 24 3.96 -10.44 -12.59
C LEU A 24 4.92 -10.10 -11.42
N PRO A 25 6.22 -9.79 -11.65
CA PRO A 25 7.12 -9.33 -10.59
C PRO A 25 6.60 -8.07 -9.88
N TYR A 26 6.05 -7.11 -10.63
CA TYR A 26 5.47 -5.89 -10.08
C TYR A 26 4.29 -6.19 -9.15
N LEU A 27 3.33 -7.03 -9.59
CA LEU A 27 2.17 -7.41 -8.78
C LEU A 27 2.60 -8.10 -7.48
N ILE A 28 3.56 -9.04 -7.55
CA ILE A 28 4.10 -9.74 -6.38
C ILE A 28 4.76 -8.73 -5.42
N TYR A 29 5.61 -7.85 -5.93
CA TYR A 29 6.25 -6.80 -5.14
C TYR A 29 5.22 -5.91 -4.44
N GLN A 30 4.22 -5.42 -5.18
CA GLN A 30 3.20 -4.52 -4.63
C GLN A 30 2.37 -5.21 -3.54
N TYR A 31 1.92 -6.44 -3.76
CA TYR A 31 1.16 -7.18 -2.75
C TYR A 31 2.00 -7.53 -1.52
N ARG A 32 3.30 -7.78 -1.67
CA ARG A 32 4.18 -8.08 -0.52
C ARG A 32 4.55 -6.83 0.27
N ARG A 33 4.75 -5.69 -0.40
CA ARG A 33 5.20 -4.44 0.24
C ARG A 33 4.05 -3.56 0.72
N PHE A 34 2.98 -3.43 -0.05
CA PHE A 34 1.86 -2.50 0.23
C PHE A 34 0.51 -3.21 0.44
N GLY A 35 0.43 -4.52 0.21
CA GLY A 35 -0.78 -5.31 0.46
C GLY A 35 -1.88 -5.17 -0.61
N SER A 36 -1.85 -4.14 -1.45
CA SER A 36 -2.74 -4.00 -2.61
C SER A 36 -2.05 -3.28 -3.78
N ILE A 37 -2.78 -3.07 -4.88
CA ILE A 37 -2.27 -2.44 -6.10
C ILE A 37 -2.97 -1.09 -6.29
N PRO A 38 -2.34 0.03 -5.91
CA PRO A 38 -2.89 1.35 -6.15
C PRO A 38 -2.86 1.67 -7.65
N TRP A 39 -3.99 2.14 -8.20
CA TRP A 39 -4.13 2.43 -9.63
C TRP A 39 -3.18 3.55 -10.08
N LEU A 40 -3.05 4.63 -9.29
CA LEU A 40 -2.20 5.78 -9.63
C LEU A 40 -0.74 5.36 -9.71
N ARG A 41 -0.31 4.49 -8.79
CA ARG A 41 1.05 3.96 -8.78
C ARG A 41 1.33 3.05 -9.97
N THR A 42 0.37 2.21 -10.32
CA THR A 42 0.45 1.41 -11.54
C THR A 42 0.57 2.31 -12.76
N LEU A 43 -0.29 3.33 -12.88
CA LEU A 43 -0.18 4.31 -13.97
C LEU A 43 1.20 4.97 -14.02
N VAL A 44 1.72 5.45 -12.89
CA VAL A 44 3.05 6.09 -12.78
C VAL A 44 4.18 5.13 -13.14
N VAL A 45 4.15 3.87 -12.67
CA VAL A 45 5.21 2.89 -12.96
C VAL A 45 5.21 2.47 -14.43
N TYR A 46 4.04 2.20 -15.01
CA TYR A 46 3.96 1.80 -16.42
C TYR A 46 4.24 2.98 -17.36
N SER A 47 3.80 4.20 -17.02
CA SER A 47 4.18 5.41 -17.78
C SER A 47 5.68 5.71 -17.65
N PHE A 48 6.30 5.47 -16.49
CA PHE A 48 7.74 5.58 -16.31
C PHE A 48 8.51 4.53 -17.12
N ALA A 49 8.06 3.28 -17.11
CA ALA A 49 8.67 2.21 -17.91
C ALA A 49 8.54 2.48 -19.42
N PHE A 50 7.37 2.95 -19.86
CA PHE A 50 7.15 3.37 -21.25
C PHE A 50 8.08 4.53 -21.62
N TYR A 51 8.15 5.55 -20.76
CA TYR A 51 9.07 6.68 -20.92
C TYR A 51 10.53 6.22 -21.07
N LEU A 52 11.03 5.36 -20.18
CA LEU A 52 12.41 4.87 -20.22
C LEU A 52 12.69 4.13 -21.53
N MET A 53 11.73 3.35 -22.02
CA MET A 53 11.88 2.63 -23.28
C MET A 53 11.87 3.58 -24.49
N CYS A 54 11.02 4.61 -24.48
CA CYS A 54 11.05 5.68 -25.50
C CYS A 54 12.40 6.40 -25.47
N ALA A 55 12.88 6.81 -24.30
CA ALA A 55 14.17 7.48 -24.16
C ALA A 55 15.32 6.59 -24.67
N TYR A 56 15.33 5.31 -24.30
CA TYR A 56 16.30 4.33 -24.75
C TYR A 56 16.32 4.19 -26.28
N PHE A 57 15.16 4.06 -26.93
CA PHE A 57 15.11 3.94 -28.39
C PHE A 57 15.42 5.26 -29.12
N LEU A 58 15.05 6.41 -28.57
CA LEU A 58 15.42 7.71 -29.15
C LEU A 58 16.94 7.95 -29.15
N VAL A 59 17.60 7.49 -28.09
CA VAL A 59 19.04 7.62 -27.90
C VAL A 59 19.82 6.61 -28.76
N LEU A 60 19.32 5.38 -28.91
CA LEU A 60 20.09 4.30 -29.55
C LEU A 60 19.75 4.07 -31.03
N LEU A 61 18.53 4.34 -31.48
CA LEU A 61 18.14 4.09 -32.87
C LEU A 61 18.43 5.31 -33.75
N PRO A 62 18.78 5.09 -35.04
CA PRO A 62 18.85 3.80 -35.73
C PRO A 62 20.17 3.06 -35.53
N LEU A 63 20.10 1.73 -35.50
CA LEU A 63 21.28 0.88 -35.48
C LEU A 63 21.82 0.64 -36.90
N PRO A 64 23.15 0.57 -37.09
CA PRO A 64 23.74 0.11 -38.35
C PRO A 64 23.30 -1.31 -38.68
N ALA A 65 23.09 -1.59 -39.97
CA ALA A 65 22.76 -2.93 -40.44
C ALA A 65 23.95 -3.90 -40.29
N ASP A 66 25.17 -3.39 -40.45
CA ASP A 66 26.42 -4.13 -40.28
C ASP A 66 27.10 -3.73 -38.96
N ARG A 67 27.50 -4.73 -38.16
CA ARG A 67 28.14 -4.53 -36.86
C ARG A 67 29.59 -4.04 -36.95
N SER A 68 30.22 -4.24 -38.10
CA SER A 68 31.59 -3.80 -38.40
C SER A 68 31.64 -2.44 -39.11
N ALA A 69 30.48 -1.82 -39.37
CA ALA A 69 30.42 -0.55 -40.07
C ALA A 69 31.10 0.58 -39.27
N VAL A 70 32.07 1.24 -39.88
CA VAL A 70 32.70 2.45 -39.34
C VAL A 70 31.83 3.66 -39.68
N VAL A 71 31.44 4.43 -38.67
CA VAL A 71 30.68 5.68 -38.84
C VAL A 71 31.65 6.87 -38.67
N PRO A 72 32.07 7.55 -39.76
CA PRO A 72 33.18 8.51 -39.69
C PRO A 72 32.95 9.69 -38.75
N TYR A 73 31.72 10.22 -38.69
CA TYR A 73 31.39 11.34 -37.80
C TYR A 73 31.38 10.96 -36.31
N ALA A 74 31.26 9.67 -35.98
CA ALA A 74 31.20 9.16 -34.61
C ALA A 74 32.55 8.62 -34.11
N ALA A 75 33.59 8.62 -34.97
CA ALA A 75 34.87 7.98 -34.68
C ALA A 75 35.65 8.65 -33.53
N ALA A 76 35.43 9.95 -33.29
CA ALA A 76 36.05 10.68 -32.20
C ALA A 76 34.99 11.39 -31.34
N PRO A 77 35.10 11.34 -30.00
CA PRO A 77 34.15 12.00 -29.12
C PRO A 77 34.25 13.53 -29.25
N GLN A 78 33.10 14.19 -29.22
CA GLN A 78 33.00 15.63 -29.03
C GLN A 78 33.16 15.91 -27.54
N LEU A 79 34.20 16.68 -27.17
CA LEU A 79 34.48 17.03 -25.77
C LEU A 79 34.42 18.54 -25.47
N ALA A 80 34.12 19.37 -26.46
CA ALA A 80 34.15 20.82 -26.31
C ALA A 80 32.77 21.35 -25.87
N PRO A 81 32.61 21.86 -24.64
CA PRO A 81 31.31 22.32 -24.18
C PRO A 81 30.78 23.52 -24.97
N PHE A 82 29.47 23.58 -25.12
CA PHE A 82 28.66 24.55 -25.87
C PHE A 82 29.05 24.65 -27.36
N ASN A 83 29.45 23.54 -27.96
CA ASN A 83 29.76 23.46 -29.38
C ASN A 83 28.52 23.65 -30.26
N PHE A 84 27.35 23.16 -29.86
CA PHE A 84 26.10 23.42 -30.60
C PHE A 84 25.84 24.94 -30.76
N LEU A 85 26.16 25.74 -29.73
CA LEU A 85 25.99 27.20 -29.76
C LEU A 85 27.01 27.85 -30.70
N ARG A 86 28.26 27.36 -30.71
CA ARG A 86 29.29 27.84 -31.65
C ARG A 86 28.90 27.52 -33.09
N GLN A 87 28.39 26.31 -33.35
CA GLN A 87 27.91 25.92 -34.67
C GLN A 87 26.68 26.73 -35.09
N PHE A 88 25.74 26.95 -34.18
CA PHE A 88 24.60 27.82 -34.41
C PHE A 88 25.04 29.24 -34.78
N LEU A 89 25.94 29.87 -34.01
CA LEU A 89 26.42 31.22 -34.28
C LEU A 89 27.24 31.32 -35.58
N ALA A 90 27.91 30.24 -35.97
CA ALA A 90 28.70 30.20 -37.20
C ALA A 90 27.85 29.99 -38.47
N HIS A 91 26.69 29.31 -38.37
CA HIS A 91 25.90 28.89 -39.54
C HIS A 91 24.49 29.48 -39.60
N ALA A 92 23.94 29.97 -38.48
CA ALA A 92 22.63 30.61 -38.47
C ALA A 92 22.74 32.08 -38.87
N ALA A 93 21.90 32.51 -39.81
CA ALA A 93 21.69 33.92 -40.13
C ALA A 93 20.89 34.61 -39.02
N PHE A 94 21.44 34.67 -37.81
CA PHE A 94 20.81 35.28 -36.64
C PHE A 94 21.30 36.71 -36.46
N SER A 95 20.37 37.67 -36.35
CA SER A 95 20.65 39.07 -36.04
C SER A 95 19.75 39.54 -34.89
N PRO A 96 20.31 39.95 -33.73
CA PRO A 96 19.52 40.44 -32.61
C PRO A 96 18.60 41.63 -32.94
N ALA A 97 18.95 42.40 -33.98
CA ALA A 97 18.24 43.59 -34.41
C ALA A 97 17.05 43.31 -35.35
N ASP A 98 16.93 42.09 -35.89
CA ASP A 98 15.84 41.70 -36.81
C ASP A 98 14.94 40.62 -36.19
N PRO A 99 13.70 40.96 -35.76
CA PRO A 99 12.74 40.02 -35.19
C PRO A 99 12.39 38.84 -36.10
N ALA A 100 12.48 38.97 -37.43
CA ALA A 100 12.20 37.86 -38.34
C ALA A 100 13.26 36.76 -38.22
N SER A 101 14.51 37.14 -37.96
CA SER A 101 15.63 36.20 -37.75
C SER A 101 15.48 35.37 -36.47
N TRP A 102 14.69 35.82 -35.49
CA TRP A 102 14.40 35.05 -34.27
C TRP A 102 13.53 33.83 -34.55
N ILE A 103 12.56 33.97 -35.45
CA ILE A 103 11.69 32.84 -35.85
C ILE A 103 12.53 31.80 -36.61
N SER A 104 13.37 32.25 -37.53
CA SER A 104 14.31 31.37 -38.26
C SER A 104 15.34 30.72 -37.32
N ALA A 105 15.82 31.43 -36.31
CA ALA A 105 16.72 30.90 -35.29
C ALA A 105 16.09 29.78 -34.46
N ILE A 106 14.83 29.95 -34.02
CA ILE A 106 14.10 28.91 -33.29
C ILE A 106 13.85 27.69 -34.17
N HIS A 107 13.73 27.88 -35.48
CA HIS A 107 13.54 26.80 -36.45
C HIS A 107 14.85 26.14 -36.91
N SER A 108 15.99 26.52 -36.33
CA SER A 108 17.30 25.95 -36.64
C SER A 108 17.44 24.52 -36.09
N PRO A 109 18.04 23.58 -36.85
CA PRO A 109 18.34 22.23 -36.37
C PRO A 109 19.12 22.21 -35.05
N TYR A 110 20.10 23.11 -34.90
CA TYR A 110 20.93 23.21 -33.68
C TYR A 110 20.12 23.57 -32.42
N ILE A 111 19.08 24.41 -32.57
CA ILE A 111 18.21 24.81 -31.46
C ILE A 111 17.18 23.71 -31.16
N TYR A 112 16.63 23.06 -32.18
CA TYR A 112 15.72 21.93 -31.99
C TYR A 112 16.41 20.74 -31.32
N GLU A 113 17.63 20.39 -31.72
CA GLU A 113 18.41 19.32 -31.11
C GLU A 113 18.67 19.59 -29.62
N ALA A 114 19.16 20.80 -29.29
CA ALA A 114 19.35 21.22 -27.91
C ALA A 114 18.04 21.16 -27.09
N LEU A 115 16.92 21.63 -27.66
CA LEU A 115 15.61 21.59 -27.02
C LEU A 115 15.13 20.14 -26.78
N PHE A 116 15.28 19.25 -27.75
CA PHE A 116 14.87 17.85 -27.63
C PHE A 116 15.71 17.09 -26.62
N ASN A 117 17.01 17.39 -26.51
CA ASN A 117 17.88 16.82 -25.47
C ASN A 117 17.44 17.27 -24.07
N VAL A 118 17.13 18.56 -23.89
CA VAL A 118 16.51 19.02 -22.63
C VAL A 118 15.19 18.29 -22.38
N LEU A 119 14.29 18.22 -23.38
CA LEU A 119 12.98 17.60 -23.23
C LEU A 119 13.07 16.09 -22.91
N LEU A 120 14.09 15.40 -23.41
CA LEU A 120 14.28 13.96 -23.26
C LEU A 120 14.28 13.53 -21.79
N LEU A 121 14.99 14.24 -20.92
CA LEU A 121 15.08 13.90 -19.49
C LEU A 121 14.18 14.74 -18.57
N VAL A 122 13.37 15.67 -19.10
CA VAL A 122 12.34 16.37 -18.30
C VAL A 122 11.44 15.39 -17.53
N PRO A 123 10.86 14.34 -18.15
CA PRO A 123 10.05 13.38 -17.42
C PRO A 123 10.82 12.68 -16.29
N LEU A 124 12.09 12.31 -16.49
CA LEU A 124 12.92 11.71 -15.44
C LEU A 124 12.99 12.61 -14.21
N GLY A 125 13.27 13.90 -14.39
CA GLY A 125 13.26 14.90 -13.32
C GLY A 125 11.94 14.95 -12.55
N MET A 126 10.82 14.93 -13.28
CA MET A 126 9.48 14.93 -12.70
C MET A 126 9.24 13.67 -11.84
N TYR A 127 9.55 12.49 -12.37
CA TYR A 127 9.39 11.22 -11.63
C TYR A 127 10.30 11.14 -10.41
N LEU A 128 11.55 11.60 -10.52
CA LEU A 128 12.50 11.59 -9.42
C LEU A 128 12.01 12.43 -8.24
N ARG A 129 11.44 13.62 -8.49
CA ARG A 129 10.87 14.46 -7.44
C ARG A 129 9.52 13.95 -6.93
N TYR A 130 8.58 13.62 -7.83
CA TYR A 130 7.21 13.28 -7.46
C TYR A 130 7.09 11.86 -6.87
N TYR A 131 7.58 10.85 -7.59
CA TYR A 131 7.39 9.45 -7.24
C TYR A 131 8.53 8.91 -6.36
N PHE A 132 9.78 9.19 -6.72
CA PHE A 132 10.94 8.69 -5.96
C PHE A 132 11.41 9.63 -4.83
N ARG A 133 10.81 10.82 -4.71
CA ARG A 133 11.06 11.79 -3.64
C ARG A 133 12.54 12.17 -3.48
N ARG A 134 13.28 12.23 -4.59
CA ARG A 134 14.68 12.61 -4.61
C ARG A 134 14.84 14.11 -4.43
N THR A 135 15.90 14.52 -3.77
CA THR A 135 16.27 15.93 -3.63
C THR A 135 16.80 16.48 -4.97
N TRP A 136 16.95 17.80 -5.06
CA TRP A 136 17.47 18.44 -6.27
C TRP A 136 18.88 17.92 -6.64
N TRP A 137 19.75 17.71 -5.64
CA TRP A 137 21.11 17.22 -5.87
C TRP A 137 21.14 15.74 -6.27
N GLN A 138 20.26 14.92 -5.69
CA GLN A 138 20.10 13.52 -6.10
C GLN A 138 19.59 13.46 -7.54
N THR A 139 18.67 14.35 -7.89
CA THR A 139 18.11 14.42 -9.24
C THR A 139 19.16 14.86 -10.25
N LEU A 140 20.02 15.83 -9.89
CA LEU A 140 21.16 16.25 -10.70
C LEU A 140 22.12 15.08 -10.96
N LEU A 141 22.53 14.37 -9.89
CA LEU A 141 23.46 13.25 -9.98
C LEU A 141 22.88 12.09 -10.81
N ILE A 142 21.61 11.73 -10.58
CA ILE A 142 20.94 10.65 -11.32
C ILE A 142 20.74 11.07 -12.78
N GLY A 143 20.33 12.31 -13.04
CA GLY A 143 20.20 12.85 -14.40
C GLY A 143 21.50 12.74 -15.16
N PHE A 144 22.60 13.23 -14.57
CA PHE A 144 23.95 13.12 -15.12
C PHE A 144 24.38 11.67 -15.35
N ALA A 145 24.18 10.77 -14.38
CA ALA A 145 24.55 9.37 -14.52
C ALA A 145 23.77 8.65 -15.63
N VAL A 146 22.48 8.96 -15.79
CA VAL A 146 21.64 8.40 -16.86
C VAL A 146 22.14 8.86 -18.21
N THR A 147 22.36 10.17 -18.41
CA THR A 147 22.88 10.65 -19.70
C THR A 147 24.31 10.19 -19.96
N LEU A 148 25.15 10.05 -18.94
CA LEU A 148 26.49 9.48 -19.11
C LEU A 148 26.39 8.02 -19.58
N SER A 149 25.43 7.24 -19.07
CA SER A 149 25.26 5.85 -19.51
C SER A 149 24.81 5.75 -20.97
N PHE A 150 24.05 6.73 -21.48
CA PHE A 150 23.69 6.84 -22.89
C PHE A 150 24.91 7.08 -23.77
N GLU A 151 25.69 8.12 -23.44
CA GLU A 151 26.89 8.50 -24.20
C GLU A 151 27.94 7.36 -24.19
N LEU A 152 28.16 6.73 -23.02
CA LEU A 152 29.06 5.57 -22.92
C LEU A 152 28.57 4.37 -23.72
N SER A 153 27.26 4.14 -23.77
CA SER A 153 26.69 3.05 -24.59
C SER A 153 26.89 3.31 -26.08
N GLN A 154 26.88 4.56 -26.54
CA GLN A 154 27.15 4.90 -27.95
C GLN A 154 28.64 4.81 -28.27
N LEU A 155 29.49 5.37 -27.41
CA LEU A 155 30.95 5.35 -27.55
C LEU A 155 31.51 3.93 -27.59
N THR A 156 30.95 3.02 -26.79
CA THR A 156 31.40 1.62 -26.72
C THR A 156 30.74 0.70 -27.75
N GLY A 157 29.91 1.23 -28.66
CA GLY A 157 29.19 0.40 -29.63
C GLY A 157 28.22 -0.58 -28.96
N LEU A 158 27.40 -0.09 -28.02
CA LEU A 158 26.54 -0.90 -27.14
C LEU A 158 27.33 -1.96 -26.36
N TRP A 159 28.37 -1.53 -25.65
CA TRP A 159 29.19 -2.40 -24.80
C TRP A 159 29.87 -3.54 -25.58
N GLY A 160 30.35 -3.24 -26.79
CA GLY A 160 31.04 -4.18 -27.68
C GLY A 160 30.13 -5.04 -28.55
N LEU A 161 28.83 -4.74 -28.62
CA LEU A 161 27.92 -5.39 -29.56
C LEU A 161 28.19 -4.96 -31.01
N TYR A 162 28.67 -3.74 -31.20
CA TYR A 162 29.19 -3.16 -32.44
C TYR A 162 30.69 -2.91 -32.29
N GLU A 163 31.46 -3.18 -33.35
CA GLU A 163 32.93 -3.07 -33.32
C GLU A 163 33.40 -1.63 -33.21
N HIS A 164 32.56 -0.68 -33.65
CA HIS A 164 32.85 0.75 -33.67
C HIS A 164 31.71 1.59 -33.10
N PRO A 165 32.00 2.81 -32.61
CA PRO A 165 30.97 3.78 -32.26
C PRO A 165 30.12 4.09 -33.49
N TYR A 166 28.80 4.04 -33.34
CA TYR A 166 27.86 4.30 -34.43
C TYR A 166 27.10 5.62 -34.28
N ARG A 167 27.24 6.28 -33.14
CA ARG A 167 26.68 7.60 -32.82
C ARG A 167 27.71 8.40 -32.04
N LEU A 168 27.72 9.71 -32.26
CA LEU A 168 28.70 10.62 -31.67
C LEU A 168 28.48 10.75 -30.17
N PHE A 169 29.53 10.52 -29.38
CA PHE A 169 29.57 10.93 -27.97
C PHE A 169 29.65 12.46 -27.90
N ASP A 170 28.69 13.12 -27.25
CA ASP A 170 28.64 14.59 -27.16
C ASP A 170 28.51 15.10 -25.72
N VAL A 171 29.47 15.94 -25.29
CA VAL A 171 29.42 16.60 -23.97
C VAL A 171 28.26 17.59 -23.88
N ASP A 172 27.82 18.17 -24.99
CA ASP A 172 26.65 19.06 -24.99
C ASP A 172 25.37 18.29 -24.67
N ASP A 173 25.23 17.07 -25.17
CA ASP A 173 24.09 16.19 -24.87
C ASP A 173 24.06 15.85 -23.38
N LEU A 174 25.23 15.59 -22.79
CA LEU A 174 25.38 15.38 -21.35
C LEU A 174 24.88 16.58 -20.53
N ILE A 175 25.23 17.80 -20.95
CA ILE A 175 24.81 19.03 -20.28
C ILE A 175 23.31 19.27 -20.46
N MET A 176 22.79 19.15 -21.69
CA MET A 176 21.40 19.44 -22.03
C MET A 176 20.43 18.44 -21.41
N ASN A 177 20.74 17.14 -21.47
CA ASN A 177 19.95 16.10 -20.82
C ASN A 177 19.93 16.30 -19.30
N THR A 178 21.07 16.64 -18.69
CA THR A 178 21.15 16.94 -17.25
C THR A 178 20.31 18.18 -16.90
N LEU A 179 20.37 19.23 -17.71
CA LEU A 179 19.51 20.41 -17.59
C LEU A 179 18.03 20.05 -17.73
N GLY A 180 17.69 19.12 -18.61
CA GLY A 180 16.37 18.53 -18.77
C GLY A 180 15.83 17.91 -17.49
N ALA A 181 16.61 17.02 -16.87
CA ALA A 181 16.26 16.41 -15.59
C ALA A 181 16.03 17.46 -14.49
N MET A 182 16.86 18.51 -14.43
CA MET A 182 16.63 19.60 -13.48
C MET A 182 15.39 20.41 -13.84
N THR A 183 15.17 20.74 -15.10
CA THR A 183 13.96 21.47 -15.54
C THR A 183 12.69 20.72 -15.14
N GLY A 184 12.64 19.40 -15.37
CA GLY A 184 11.55 18.54 -14.91
C GLY A 184 11.36 18.53 -13.39
N PHE A 185 12.46 18.47 -12.63
CA PHE A 185 12.41 18.58 -11.17
C PHE A 185 11.72 19.86 -10.74
N TRP A 186 12.07 21.01 -11.32
CA TRP A 186 11.52 22.30 -10.92
C TRP A 186 10.05 22.46 -11.37
N LEU A 187 9.74 22.06 -12.62
CA LEU A 187 8.41 22.14 -13.22
C LEU A 187 7.35 21.32 -12.47
N VAL A 188 7.69 20.16 -11.92
CA VAL A 188 6.68 19.34 -11.21
C VAL A 188 6.29 19.95 -9.86
N GLY A 189 7.09 20.86 -9.28
CA GLY A 189 6.81 21.46 -7.97
C GLY A 189 5.42 22.11 -7.86
N PRO A 190 5.06 23.07 -8.74
CA PRO A 190 3.71 23.62 -8.79
C PRO A 190 2.63 22.56 -9.07
N LEU A 191 2.91 21.59 -9.96
CA LEU A 191 1.98 20.54 -10.35
C LEU A 191 1.64 19.57 -9.19
N MET A 192 2.58 19.35 -8.27
CA MET A 192 2.35 18.55 -7.04
C MET A 192 1.24 19.12 -6.15
N ARG A 193 0.85 20.40 -6.31
CA ARG A 193 -0.32 20.95 -5.61
C ARG A 193 -1.64 20.41 -6.16
N ALA A 194 -1.68 19.93 -7.40
CA ALA A 194 -2.84 19.36 -8.04
C ALA A 194 -2.82 17.82 -8.04
N LEU A 195 -1.63 17.22 -8.07
CA LEU A 195 -1.47 15.76 -8.05
C LEU A 195 -1.77 15.16 -6.66
N PRO A 196 -2.35 13.94 -6.59
CA PRO A 196 -2.52 13.23 -5.32
C PRO A 196 -1.17 12.94 -4.64
N ASP A 197 -1.13 13.01 -3.30
CA ASP A 197 0.05 12.62 -2.53
C ASP A 197 0.19 11.08 -2.55
N ILE A 198 1.33 10.59 -3.04
CA ILE A 198 1.63 9.16 -3.13
C ILE A 198 1.64 8.47 -1.76
N ARG A 199 1.90 9.21 -0.67
CA ARG A 199 1.85 8.67 0.70
C ARG A 199 0.43 8.27 1.10
N LEU A 200 -0.55 9.13 0.81
CA LEU A 200 -1.97 8.84 1.04
C LEU A 200 -2.42 7.64 0.22
N VAL A 201 -1.99 7.57 -1.04
CA VAL A 201 -2.29 6.43 -1.92
C VAL A 201 -1.68 5.11 -1.39
N ASN A 202 -0.47 5.16 -0.85
CA ASN A 202 0.16 3.98 -0.24
C ASN A 202 -0.56 3.55 1.05
N GLU A 203 -1.07 4.50 1.82
CA GLU A 203 -1.83 4.24 3.04
C GLU A 203 -3.19 3.61 2.72
N GLU A 204 -3.94 4.18 1.76
CA GLU A 204 -5.15 3.57 1.23
C GLU A 204 -4.90 2.16 0.69
N ALA A 205 -3.76 1.96 0.02
CA ALA A 205 -3.36 0.66 -0.47
C ALA A 205 -3.08 -0.34 0.66
N ARG A 206 -2.44 0.09 1.75
CA ARG A 206 -2.18 -0.73 2.94
C ARG A 206 -3.48 -1.16 3.61
N GLN A 207 -4.44 -0.25 3.73
CA GLN A 207 -5.79 -0.55 4.25
C GLN A 207 -6.56 -1.53 3.37
N ALA A 208 -6.56 -1.30 2.06
CA ALA A 208 -7.16 -2.23 1.10
C ALA A 208 -6.48 -3.60 1.18
N GLY A 209 -5.18 -3.62 1.45
CA GLY A 209 -4.35 -4.83 1.59
C GLY A 209 -4.60 -5.68 2.83
N LEU A 210 -5.36 -5.19 3.81
CA LEU A 210 -5.88 -6.02 4.91
C LEU A 210 -6.88 -7.06 4.42
N HIS A 211 -7.51 -6.81 3.27
CA HIS A 211 -8.48 -7.70 2.67
C HIS A 211 -7.88 -8.40 1.45
N ALA A 212 -8.17 -9.70 1.30
CA ALA A 212 -7.77 -10.43 0.11
C ALA A 212 -8.67 -10.04 -1.07
N GLY A 213 -8.23 -9.03 -1.84
CA GLY A 213 -8.90 -8.56 -3.04
C GLY A 213 -9.11 -9.68 -4.08
N ALA A 214 -10.11 -9.51 -4.96
CA ALA A 214 -10.43 -10.50 -5.99
C ALA A 214 -9.23 -10.80 -6.91
N VAL A 215 -8.53 -9.75 -7.36
CA VAL A 215 -7.34 -9.87 -8.21
C VAL A 215 -6.22 -10.64 -7.51
N ARG A 216 -5.93 -10.38 -6.23
CA ARG A 216 -4.90 -11.09 -5.45
C ARG A 216 -5.24 -12.58 -5.31
N ARG A 217 -6.51 -12.91 -5.07
CA ARG A 217 -6.99 -14.30 -4.98
C ARG A 217 -6.91 -15.00 -6.33
N ALA A 218 -7.34 -14.35 -7.40
CA ALA A 218 -7.23 -14.88 -8.76
C ALA A 218 -5.77 -15.14 -9.13
N LEU A 219 -4.88 -14.17 -8.87
CA LEU A 219 -3.44 -14.30 -9.10
C LEU A 219 -2.86 -15.50 -8.35
N SER A 220 -3.18 -15.67 -7.06
CA SER A 220 -2.72 -16.85 -6.29
C SER A 220 -3.17 -18.17 -6.94
N PHE A 221 -4.45 -18.25 -7.32
CA PHE A 221 -5.00 -19.46 -7.95
C PHE A 221 -4.34 -19.74 -9.30
N THR A 222 -4.18 -18.73 -10.16
CA THR A 222 -3.53 -18.87 -11.46
C THR A 222 -2.09 -19.32 -11.32
N MET A 223 -1.34 -18.78 -10.35
CA MET A 223 0.05 -19.18 -10.10
C MET A 223 0.15 -20.62 -9.58
N ASP A 224 -0.71 -21.02 -8.65
CA ASP A 224 -0.75 -22.39 -8.15
C ASP A 224 -1.18 -23.40 -9.23
N PHE A 225 -2.14 -23.01 -10.09
CA PHE A 225 -2.56 -23.83 -11.22
C PHE A 225 -1.48 -23.93 -12.29
N ALA A 226 -0.78 -22.83 -12.60
CA ALA A 226 0.38 -22.85 -13.49
C ALA A 226 1.50 -23.73 -12.93
N LEU A 227 1.73 -23.71 -11.62
CA LEU A 227 2.67 -24.62 -10.96
C LEU A 227 2.26 -26.09 -11.19
N ALA A 228 0.98 -26.43 -11.02
CA ALA A 228 0.49 -27.77 -11.29
C ALA A 228 0.70 -28.18 -12.76
N LEU A 229 0.41 -27.28 -13.71
CA LEU A 229 0.65 -27.52 -15.15
C LEU A 229 2.14 -27.76 -15.46
N VAL A 230 3.03 -26.91 -14.93
CA VAL A 230 4.49 -27.06 -15.11
C VAL A 230 4.98 -28.38 -14.51
N SER A 231 4.49 -28.76 -13.32
CA SER A 231 4.81 -30.06 -12.71
C SER A 231 4.33 -31.23 -13.57
N THR A 232 3.13 -31.14 -14.16
CA THR A 232 2.63 -32.14 -15.10
C THR A 232 3.50 -32.24 -16.35
N SER A 233 3.84 -31.11 -16.98
CA SER A 233 4.70 -31.09 -18.17
C SER A 233 6.09 -31.67 -17.89
N ALA A 234 6.69 -31.32 -16.75
CA ALA A 234 7.98 -31.86 -16.33
C ALA A 234 7.92 -33.37 -16.08
N CYS A 235 6.87 -33.85 -15.41
CA CYS A 235 6.65 -35.28 -15.18
C CYS A 235 6.43 -36.05 -16.49
N MET A 236 5.60 -35.53 -17.40
CA MET A 236 5.38 -36.11 -18.72
C MET A 236 6.67 -36.15 -19.54
N PHE A 237 7.48 -35.08 -19.50
CA PHE A 237 8.78 -35.05 -20.15
C PHE A 237 9.71 -36.14 -19.57
N ALA A 238 9.78 -36.27 -18.25
CA ALA A 238 10.58 -37.30 -17.59
C ALA A 238 10.13 -38.72 -17.98
N LEU A 239 8.82 -39.01 -17.95
CA LEU A 239 8.27 -40.32 -18.34
C LEU A 239 8.50 -40.66 -19.82
N ARG A 240 8.45 -39.65 -20.70
CA ARG A 240 8.79 -39.81 -22.13
C ARG A 240 10.28 -40.07 -22.31
N SER A 241 11.13 -39.26 -21.67
CA SER A 241 12.59 -39.32 -21.83
C SER A 241 13.20 -40.63 -21.32
N THR A 242 12.57 -41.26 -20.33
CA THR A 242 13.00 -42.54 -19.75
C THR A 242 12.38 -43.77 -20.41
N GLY A 243 11.47 -43.60 -21.37
CA GLY A 243 10.74 -44.69 -22.03
C GLY A 243 9.66 -45.36 -21.18
N ILE A 244 9.49 -44.97 -19.91
CA ILE A 244 8.50 -45.55 -18.99
C ILE A 244 7.07 -45.39 -19.53
N LEU A 245 6.77 -44.23 -20.14
CA LEU A 245 5.44 -43.96 -20.69
C LEU A 245 5.06 -45.02 -21.74
N ALA A 246 5.96 -45.28 -22.69
CA ALA A 246 5.74 -46.24 -23.77
C ALA A 246 5.75 -47.70 -23.28
N ALA A 247 6.52 -48.00 -22.23
CA ALA A 247 6.58 -49.33 -21.64
C ALA A 247 5.34 -49.69 -20.80
N THR A 248 4.66 -48.69 -20.22
CA THR A 248 3.58 -48.91 -19.24
C THR A 248 2.19 -48.70 -19.83
N PHE A 249 2.04 -47.78 -20.79
CA PHE A 249 0.74 -47.35 -21.29
C PHE A 249 0.61 -47.58 -22.80
N ALA A 250 -0.61 -47.87 -23.25
CA ALA A 250 -0.89 -48.11 -24.67
C ALA A 250 -0.71 -46.82 -25.50
N PRO A 251 -0.27 -46.92 -26.77
CA PRO A 251 -0.17 -45.78 -27.67
C PRO A 251 -1.50 -45.01 -27.77
N GLY A 252 -1.43 -43.68 -27.73
CA GLY A 252 -2.61 -42.80 -27.80
C GLY A 252 -3.30 -42.52 -26.45
N THR A 253 -2.75 -43.01 -25.32
CA THR A 253 -3.26 -42.71 -23.97
C THR A 253 -2.57 -41.53 -23.28
N ASP A 254 -1.60 -40.90 -23.95
CA ASP A 254 -0.77 -39.79 -23.43
C ASP A 254 -1.60 -38.67 -22.76
N ASP A 255 -2.71 -38.26 -23.36
CA ASP A 255 -3.57 -37.20 -22.84
C ASP A 255 -4.29 -37.62 -21.55
N GLY A 256 -4.72 -38.87 -21.46
CA GLY A 256 -5.33 -39.44 -20.26
C GLY A 256 -4.33 -39.54 -19.11
N VAL A 257 -3.10 -39.97 -19.41
CA VAL A 257 -1.99 -40.01 -18.43
C VAL A 257 -1.65 -38.59 -17.95
N ALA A 258 -1.52 -37.63 -18.87
CA ALA A 258 -1.26 -36.23 -18.52
C ALA A 258 -2.38 -35.63 -17.64
N ALA A 259 -3.65 -35.92 -17.94
CA ALA A 259 -4.80 -35.49 -17.14
C ALA A 259 -4.81 -36.11 -15.73
N ALA A 260 -4.44 -37.39 -15.61
CA ALA A 260 -4.30 -38.05 -14.31
C ALA A 260 -3.17 -37.42 -13.47
N ILE A 261 -2.01 -37.16 -14.08
CA ILE A 261 -0.89 -36.48 -13.42
C ILE A 261 -1.29 -35.06 -13.00
N LEU A 262 -1.98 -34.30 -13.85
CA LEU A 262 -2.49 -32.97 -13.50
C LEU A 262 -3.48 -33.01 -12.33
N THR A 263 -4.35 -34.02 -12.29
CA THR A 263 -5.28 -34.22 -11.18
C THR A 263 -4.52 -34.47 -9.88
N CYS A 264 -3.53 -35.37 -9.90
CA CYS A 264 -2.63 -35.62 -8.76
C CYS A 264 -1.88 -34.35 -8.35
N ALA A 265 -1.31 -33.61 -9.28
CA ALA A 265 -0.61 -32.35 -9.01
C ALA A 265 -1.54 -31.32 -8.36
N CYS A 266 -2.78 -31.18 -8.83
CA CYS A 266 -3.79 -30.30 -8.23
C CYS A 266 -4.16 -30.75 -6.80
N LEU A 267 -4.34 -32.07 -6.56
CA LEU A 267 -4.61 -32.60 -5.22
C LEU A 267 -3.45 -32.34 -4.26
N VAL A 268 -2.21 -32.42 -4.73
CA VAL A 268 -1.03 -32.06 -3.94
C VAL A 268 -1.02 -30.55 -3.64
N VAL A 269 -1.10 -29.70 -4.67
CA VAL A 269 -0.96 -28.24 -4.54
C VAL A 269 -2.10 -27.62 -3.73
N PHE A 270 -3.34 -28.05 -3.95
CA PHE A 270 -4.54 -27.47 -3.32
C PHE A 270 -5.09 -28.28 -2.14
N GLY A 271 -4.69 -29.55 -1.98
CA GLY A 271 -5.13 -30.42 -0.89
C GLY A 271 -4.03 -30.67 0.13
N ALA A 272 -2.98 -31.37 -0.26
CA ALA A 272 -1.93 -31.82 0.66
C ALA A 272 -1.07 -30.66 1.20
N ILE A 273 -0.57 -29.78 0.32
CA ILE A 273 0.30 -28.66 0.73
C ILE A 273 -0.40 -27.74 1.75
N PRO A 274 -1.65 -27.28 1.55
CA PRO A 274 -2.32 -26.44 2.54
C PRO A 274 -2.55 -27.12 3.90
N VAL A 275 -2.68 -28.45 3.94
CA VAL A 275 -2.76 -29.18 5.22
C VAL A 275 -1.42 -29.05 5.96
N LEU A 276 -0.30 -29.30 5.27
CA LEU A 276 1.04 -29.25 5.83
C LEU A 276 1.53 -27.82 6.13
N ALA A 277 1.11 -26.85 5.32
CA ALA A 277 1.51 -25.45 5.40
C ALA A 277 0.45 -24.56 6.11
N HIS A 278 -0.37 -25.15 6.98
CA HIS A 278 -1.35 -24.45 7.82
C HIS A 278 -2.25 -23.46 7.07
N GLY A 279 -2.79 -23.92 5.94
CA GLY A 279 -3.78 -23.22 5.12
C GLY A 279 -3.20 -22.43 3.96
N GLN A 280 -1.95 -22.68 3.54
CA GLN A 280 -1.31 -21.95 2.44
C GLN A 280 -0.89 -22.88 1.30
N THR A 281 -1.25 -22.53 0.08
CA THR A 281 -0.60 -23.04 -1.14
C THR A 281 0.73 -22.30 -1.39
N PRO A 282 1.61 -22.77 -2.30
CA PRO A 282 2.86 -22.08 -2.61
C PRO A 282 2.67 -20.62 -3.04
N ALA A 283 1.73 -20.32 -3.94
CA ALA A 283 1.46 -18.95 -4.37
C ALA A 283 0.75 -18.13 -3.29
N GLN A 284 -0.08 -18.74 -2.45
CA GLN A 284 -0.65 -18.05 -1.29
C GLN A 284 0.44 -17.63 -0.30
N LYS A 285 1.43 -18.49 -0.03
CA LYS A 285 2.59 -18.13 0.79
C LYS A 285 3.37 -16.97 0.19
N LEU A 286 3.62 -17.00 -1.13
CA LEU A 286 4.29 -15.91 -1.84
C LEU A 286 3.52 -14.58 -1.75
N LEU A 287 2.20 -14.64 -1.88
CA LEU A 287 1.29 -13.50 -1.84
C LEU A 287 0.75 -13.21 -0.45
N ARG A 288 1.32 -13.75 0.65
CA ARG A 288 0.86 -13.54 2.05
C ARG A 288 -0.65 -13.72 2.24
N LEU A 289 -1.20 -14.79 1.65
CA LEU A 289 -2.58 -15.23 1.78
C LEU A 289 -2.64 -16.54 2.57
N ARG A 290 -3.78 -16.80 3.19
CA ARG A 290 -4.06 -18.05 3.89
C ARG A 290 -5.55 -18.37 3.87
N VAL A 291 -5.88 -19.64 3.78
CA VAL A 291 -7.21 -20.20 4.00
C VAL A 291 -7.40 -20.44 5.50
N VAL A 292 -8.40 -19.79 6.08
CA VAL A 292 -8.80 -19.92 7.47
C VAL A 292 -10.32 -20.08 7.57
N ARG A 293 -10.85 -20.41 8.75
CA ARG A 293 -12.28 -20.27 9.01
C ARG A 293 -12.69 -18.78 9.01
N PRO A 294 -13.98 -18.42 8.85
CA PRO A 294 -14.42 -17.02 8.86
C PRO A 294 -14.00 -16.22 10.10
N ASP A 295 -13.68 -16.97 11.13
CA ASP A 295 -13.36 -16.59 12.49
C ASP A 295 -11.82 -16.47 12.70
N ALA A 296 -11.03 -16.55 11.62
CA ALA A 296 -9.57 -16.55 11.58
C ALA A 296 -8.87 -17.71 12.33
N SER A 297 -9.62 -18.69 12.84
CA SER A 297 -9.04 -19.91 13.39
C SER A 297 -8.53 -20.84 12.27
N PRO A 298 -7.55 -21.72 12.57
CA PRO A 298 -7.08 -22.70 11.58
C PRO A 298 -8.24 -23.55 11.04
N ALA A 299 -8.30 -23.72 9.72
CA ALA A 299 -9.28 -24.62 9.12
C ALA A 299 -8.86 -26.08 9.33
N ARG A 300 -9.86 -26.97 9.43
CA ARG A 300 -9.63 -28.42 9.53
C ARG A 300 -9.16 -28.95 8.18
N TRP A 301 -8.42 -30.06 8.18
CA TRP A 301 -7.78 -30.61 6.98
C TRP A 301 -8.77 -30.83 5.81
N TYR A 302 -9.96 -31.37 6.11
CA TYR A 302 -10.99 -31.66 5.08
C TYR A 302 -11.60 -30.38 4.48
N GLN A 303 -11.50 -29.24 5.17
CA GLN A 303 -12.07 -27.99 4.66
C GLN A 303 -11.24 -27.43 3.49
N TYR A 304 -9.94 -27.73 3.42
CA TYR A 304 -9.12 -27.38 2.25
C TYR A 304 -9.54 -28.18 1.03
N ALA A 305 -9.66 -29.51 1.19
CA ALA A 305 -10.16 -30.41 0.15
C ALA A 305 -11.57 -30.01 -0.32
N ALA A 306 -12.50 -29.73 0.62
CA ALA A 306 -13.84 -29.27 0.29
C ALA A 306 -13.82 -27.93 -0.46
N ARG A 307 -13.02 -26.95 -0.01
CA ARG A 307 -12.94 -25.61 -0.63
C ARG A 307 -12.50 -25.69 -2.09
N TYR A 308 -11.40 -26.40 -2.36
CA TYR A 308 -10.84 -26.46 -3.71
C TYR A 308 -11.53 -27.51 -4.57
N GLY A 309 -11.98 -28.64 -3.99
CA GLY A 309 -12.81 -29.61 -4.69
C GLY A 309 -14.10 -28.98 -5.21
N LEU A 310 -14.80 -28.19 -4.38
CA LEU A 310 -15.96 -27.40 -4.84
C LEU A 310 -15.57 -26.33 -5.86
N LEU A 311 -14.39 -25.70 -5.73
CA LEU A 311 -13.93 -24.72 -6.72
C LEU A 311 -13.72 -25.37 -8.09
N PHE A 312 -13.01 -26.49 -8.14
CA PHE A 312 -12.79 -27.25 -9.36
C PHE A 312 -14.10 -27.81 -9.90
N LEU A 313 -15.01 -28.30 -9.05
CA LEU A 313 -16.34 -28.73 -9.46
C LEU A 313 -17.09 -27.58 -10.14
N PHE A 314 -17.15 -26.40 -9.52
CA PHE A 314 -17.87 -25.25 -10.08
C PHE A 314 -17.19 -24.64 -11.32
N ALA A 315 -15.87 -24.81 -11.49
CA ALA A 315 -15.14 -24.30 -12.64
C ALA A 315 -15.08 -25.29 -13.81
N ALA A 316 -14.80 -26.56 -13.53
CA ALA A 316 -14.54 -27.60 -14.53
C ALA A 316 -15.82 -28.29 -15.00
N LEU A 317 -16.80 -28.54 -14.12
CA LEU A 317 -18.03 -29.25 -14.50
C LEU A 317 -18.82 -28.52 -15.60
N PRO A 318 -19.01 -27.18 -15.54
CA PRO A 318 -19.69 -26.48 -16.63
C PRO A 318 -18.89 -26.52 -17.93
N LEU A 319 -17.56 -26.40 -17.88
CA LEU A 319 -16.72 -26.47 -19.07
C LEU A 319 -16.77 -27.87 -19.71
N PHE A 320 -16.69 -28.92 -18.89
CA PHE A 320 -16.78 -30.30 -19.35
C PHE A 320 -18.16 -30.61 -19.94
N ALA A 321 -19.24 -30.17 -19.28
CA ALA A 321 -20.59 -30.29 -19.81
C ALA A 321 -20.73 -29.58 -21.17
N LEU A 322 -20.16 -28.38 -21.32
CA LEU A 322 -20.15 -27.65 -22.59
C LEU A 322 -19.36 -28.40 -23.67
N LEU A 323 -18.15 -28.88 -23.36
CA LEU A 323 -17.31 -29.63 -24.30
C LEU A 323 -17.96 -30.94 -24.73
N LEU A 324 -18.64 -31.64 -23.81
CA LEU A 324 -19.43 -32.82 -24.14
C LEU A 324 -20.58 -32.49 -25.10
N VAL A 325 -21.30 -31.39 -24.86
CA VAL A 325 -22.43 -30.97 -25.71
C VAL A 325 -21.96 -30.52 -27.11
N ILE A 326 -20.80 -29.85 -27.19
CA ILE A 326 -20.17 -29.43 -28.45
C ILE A 326 -19.59 -30.64 -29.20
N GLY A 327 -18.88 -31.52 -28.50
CA GLY A 327 -18.18 -32.69 -29.06
C GLY A 327 -19.07 -33.91 -29.34
N ALA A 328 -20.31 -33.91 -28.84
CA ALA A 328 -21.30 -34.95 -29.10
C ALA A 328 -21.57 -35.08 -30.62
N GLY A 329 -21.04 -36.16 -31.22
CA GLY A 329 -21.09 -36.43 -32.66
C GLY A 329 -19.76 -36.89 -33.28
N ALA A 330 -18.63 -36.71 -32.58
CA ALA A 330 -17.35 -37.28 -32.99
C ALA A 330 -17.34 -38.80 -32.72
N SER A 331 -17.10 -39.59 -33.78
CA SER A 331 -17.26 -41.05 -33.82
C SER A 331 -16.54 -41.81 -32.70
N GLN A 332 -17.32 -42.38 -31.77
CA GLN A 332 -16.87 -43.50 -30.93
C GLN A 332 -17.91 -44.62 -30.96
N GLY A 333 -17.48 -45.85 -31.23
CA GLY A 333 -18.31 -47.05 -31.09
C GLY A 333 -18.51 -47.43 -29.61
N GLY A 334 -19.53 -48.25 -29.31
CA GLY A 334 -19.86 -48.71 -27.94
C GLY A 334 -20.85 -47.81 -27.18
N GLU A 335 -21.01 -48.06 -25.87
CA GLU A 335 -21.97 -47.38 -24.98
C GLU A 335 -21.72 -45.88 -24.86
N ALA A 336 -20.45 -45.45 -24.84
CA ALA A 336 -20.08 -44.03 -24.87
C ALA A 336 -20.59 -43.31 -26.14
N GLY A 337 -20.63 -44.03 -27.27
CA GLY A 337 -21.22 -43.54 -28.52
C GLY A 337 -22.74 -43.38 -28.46
N ALA A 338 -23.44 -44.22 -27.68
CA ALA A 338 -24.88 -44.09 -27.47
C ALA A 338 -25.24 -42.83 -26.68
N VAL A 339 -24.47 -42.55 -25.61
CA VAL A 339 -24.60 -41.30 -24.83
C VAL A 339 -24.28 -40.09 -25.70
N GLY A 340 -23.20 -40.14 -26.49
CA GLY A 340 -22.84 -39.07 -27.41
C GLY A 340 -23.93 -38.76 -28.45
N ARG A 341 -24.54 -39.80 -29.05
CA ARG A 341 -25.66 -39.63 -29.98
C ARG A 341 -26.90 -39.05 -29.31
N PHE A 342 -27.21 -39.46 -28.08
CA PHE A 342 -28.33 -38.90 -27.31
C PHE A 342 -28.12 -37.42 -27.00
N VAL A 343 -26.92 -37.05 -26.51
CA VAL A 343 -26.56 -35.64 -26.24
C VAL A 343 -26.60 -34.81 -27.51
N ALA A 344 -26.15 -35.35 -28.65
CA ALA A 344 -26.22 -34.68 -29.94
C ALA A 344 -27.67 -34.43 -30.39
N ALA A 345 -28.54 -35.44 -30.27
CA ALA A 345 -29.96 -35.34 -30.61
C ALA A 345 -30.70 -34.31 -29.74
N GLN A 346 -30.29 -34.14 -28.49
CA GLN A 346 -30.90 -33.23 -27.51
C GLN A 346 -30.05 -31.97 -27.25
N ARG A 347 -29.15 -31.60 -28.17
CA ARG A 347 -28.16 -30.53 -27.98
C ARG A 347 -28.81 -29.19 -27.57
N GLY A 348 -29.96 -28.84 -28.15
CA GLY A 348 -30.69 -27.61 -27.80
C GLY A 348 -31.14 -27.58 -26.32
N TYR A 349 -31.63 -28.70 -25.80
CA TYR A 349 -32.02 -28.82 -24.39
C TYR A 349 -30.81 -28.72 -23.46
N PHE A 350 -29.73 -29.44 -23.77
CA PHE A 350 -28.52 -29.42 -22.94
C PHE A 350 -27.82 -28.06 -22.94
N THR A 351 -27.74 -27.39 -24.09
CA THR A 351 -27.21 -26.01 -24.17
C THR A 351 -28.10 -25.03 -23.40
N GLY A 352 -29.42 -25.13 -23.52
CA GLY A 352 -30.37 -24.31 -22.75
C GLY A 352 -30.28 -24.53 -21.23
N ALA A 353 -30.21 -25.79 -20.79
CA ALA A 353 -30.04 -26.15 -19.38
C ALA A 353 -28.70 -25.65 -18.84
N TRP A 354 -27.61 -25.80 -19.61
CA TRP A 354 -26.30 -25.26 -19.26
C TRP A 354 -26.33 -23.72 -19.16
N ALA A 355 -26.93 -23.04 -20.12
CA ALA A 355 -27.05 -21.58 -20.12
C ALA A 355 -27.86 -21.08 -18.91
N ALA A 356 -28.97 -21.76 -18.57
CA ALA A 356 -29.76 -21.46 -17.37
C ALA A 356 -28.95 -21.65 -16.08
N LEU A 357 -28.16 -22.72 -15.98
CA LEU A 357 -27.27 -22.97 -14.84
C LEU A 357 -26.21 -21.87 -14.71
N MET A 358 -25.56 -21.49 -15.81
CA MET A 358 -24.55 -20.42 -15.83
C MET A 358 -25.16 -19.06 -15.49
N LEU A 359 -26.38 -18.78 -15.95
CA LEU A 359 -27.13 -17.57 -15.60
C LEU A 359 -27.46 -17.55 -14.11
N ALA A 360 -27.97 -18.65 -13.55
CA ALA A 360 -28.26 -18.76 -12.11
C ALA A 360 -26.98 -18.58 -11.27
N TRP A 361 -25.86 -19.17 -11.69
CA TRP A 361 -24.56 -19.00 -11.05
C TRP A 361 -24.09 -17.53 -11.09
N ALA A 362 -24.19 -16.86 -12.23
CA ALA A 362 -23.86 -15.45 -12.41
C ALA A 362 -24.74 -14.54 -11.53
N ILE A 363 -26.05 -14.77 -11.50
CA ILE A 363 -27.00 -14.05 -10.62
C ILE A 363 -26.57 -14.22 -9.16
N SER A 364 -26.22 -15.44 -8.73
CA SER A 364 -25.77 -15.70 -7.36
C SER A 364 -24.51 -14.91 -6.99
N LEU A 365 -23.58 -14.74 -7.94
CA LEU A 365 -22.36 -13.94 -7.80
C LEU A 365 -22.69 -12.47 -7.60
N VAL A 366 -23.58 -11.92 -8.43
CA VAL A 366 -24.02 -10.52 -8.35
C VAL A 366 -24.76 -10.25 -7.04
N MET A 367 -25.68 -11.13 -6.62
CA MET A 367 -26.42 -10.95 -5.38
C MET A 367 -25.50 -10.98 -4.16
N ARG A 368 -24.54 -11.91 -4.09
CA ARG A 368 -23.54 -11.96 -3.01
C ARG A 368 -22.62 -10.74 -3.02
N ALA A 369 -22.21 -10.25 -4.19
CA ALA A 369 -21.42 -9.02 -4.31
C ALA A 369 -22.19 -7.80 -3.81
N ARG A 370 -23.47 -7.65 -4.19
CA ARG A 370 -24.32 -6.55 -3.71
C ARG A 370 -24.56 -6.61 -2.20
N HIS A 371 -24.80 -7.81 -1.65
CA HIS A 371 -24.93 -8.00 -0.21
C HIS A 371 -23.64 -7.62 0.53
N ALA A 372 -22.49 -8.09 0.05
CA ALA A 372 -21.19 -7.74 0.61
C ALA A 372 -20.96 -6.22 0.67
N VAL A 373 -21.25 -5.52 -0.44
CA VAL A 373 -21.15 -4.05 -0.51
C VAL A 373 -22.11 -3.36 0.46
N ARG A 374 -23.39 -3.76 0.50
CA ARG A 374 -24.39 -3.13 1.38
C ARG A 374 -24.12 -3.36 2.86
N ALA A 375 -23.71 -4.57 3.24
CA ALA A 375 -23.45 -4.94 4.63
C ALA A 375 -22.05 -4.50 5.11
N GLY A 376 -21.22 -3.92 4.24
CA GLY A 376 -19.81 -3.65 4.55
C GLY A 376 -19.02 -4.91 4.89
N THR A 377 -19.48 -6.07 4.41
CA THR A 377 -18.87 -7.37 4.68
C THR A 377 -18.04 -7.83 3.48
N PRO A 378 -16.97 -8.59 3.72
CA PRO A 378 -16.10 -9.07 2.66
C PRO A 378 -16.80 -10.12 1.78
N PHE A 379 -16.60 -10.04 0.47
CA PHE A 379 -17.18 -10.99 -0.48
C PHE A 379 -16.63 -12.42 -0.30
N VAL A 380 -17.56 -13.38 -0.16
CA VAL A 380 -17.28 -14.81 -0.04
C VAL A 380 -17.84 -15.56 -1.26
N MET A 381 -17.00 -16.38 -1.89
CA MET A 381 -17.41 -17.28 -2.97
C MET A 381 -18.21 -18.46 -2.42
N LEU A 382 -19.05 -19.08 -3.26
CA LEU A 382 -19.93 -20.19 -2.86
C LEU A 382 -19.15 -21.38 -2.27
N ASN A 383 -18.01 -21.75 -2.88
CA ASN A 383 -17.15 -22.80 -2.35
C ASN A 383 -16.60 -22.47 -0.94
N GLY A 384 -16.31 -21.20 -0.66
CA GLY A 384 -15.90 -20.74 0.67
C GLY A 384 -17.03 -20.83 1.69
N LEU A 385 -18.25 -20.46 1.29
CA LEU A 385 -19.44 -20.58 2.14
C LEU A 385 -19.72 -22.04 2.51
N MET A 386 -19.78 -22.93 1.52
CA MET A 386 -20.09 -24.35 1.72
C MET A 386 -19.00 -25.10 2.50
N SER A 387 -17.73 -24.71 2.36
CA SER A 387 -16.63 -25.30 3.14
C SER A 387 -16.42 -24.63 4.52
N ASN A 388 -17.18 -23.58 4.84
CA ASN A 388 -16.95 -22.73 6.00
C ASN A 388 -15.49 -22.23 6.09
N THR A 389 -14.97 -21.72 4.97
CA THR A 389 -13.60 -21.19 4.85
C THR A 389 -13.54 -19.87 4.09
N ARG A 390 -12.47 -19.11 4.36
CA ARG A 390 -12.19 -17.84 3.72
C ARG A 390 -10.70 -17.70 3.43
N VAL A 391 -10.39 -17.10 2.28
CA VAL A 391 -9.02 -16.63 1.99
C VAL A 391 -8.88 -15.23 2.58
N MET A 392 -7.94 -15.08 3.48
CA MET A 392 -7.59 -13.82 4.16
C MET A 392 -6.10 -13.54 3.92
N THR A 393 -5.68 -12.28 4.08
CA THR A 393 -4.26 -11.95 4.10
C THR A 393 -3.69 -12.34 5.46
N GLU A 394 -2.40 -12.67 5.55
CA GLU A 394 -1.78 -13.04 6.84
C GLU A 394 -1.95 -11.94 7.89
N GLN A 395 -1.76 -10.69 7.49
CA GLN A 395 -1.98 -9.53 8.35
C GLN A 395 -3.44 -9.41 8.78
N GLY A 396 -4.40 -9.67 7.87
CA GLY A 396 -5.82 -9.68 8.20
C GLY A 396 -6.20 -10.81 9.16
N VAL A 397 -5.55 -11.99 9.07
CA VAL A 397 -5.73 -13.09 10.03
C VAL A 397 -5.23 -12.70 11.41
N GLU A 398 -4.06 -12.08 11.49
CA GLU A 398 -3.47 -11.66 12.76
C GLU A 398 -4.35 -10.60 13.46
N ILE A 399 -4.74 -9.55 12.74
CA ILE A 399 -5.63 -8.51 13.27
C ILE A 399 -6.95 -9.11 13.76
N GLU A 400 -7.56 -10.02 13.00
CA GLU A 400 -8.84 -10.62 13.40
C GLU A 400 -8.68 -11.49 14.68
N ARG A 401 -7.54 -12.17 14.84
CA ARG A 401 -7.23 -12.93 16.06
C ARG A 401 -6.99 -12.02 17.25
N GLU A 402 -6.29 -10.91 17.05
CA GLU A 402 -6.04 -9.92 18.10
C GLU A 402 -7.33 -9.22 18.54
N ARG A 403 -8.20 -8.86 17.60
CA ARG A 403 -9.52 -8.29 17.89
C ARG A 403 -10.41 -9.22 18.71
N ARG A 404 -10.33 -10.53 18.46
CA ARG A 404 -11.03 -11.56 19.25
C ARG A 404 -10.48 -11.72 20.65
N ARG A 405 -9.22 -11.35 20.86
CA ARG A 405 -8.55 -11.31 22.17
C ARG A 405 -8.66 -9.93 22.80
N ALA A 406 -9.63 -9.11 22.38
CA ALA A 406 -9.87 -7.83 23.01
C ALA A 406 -10.13 -8.01 24.51
N LEU A 407 -9.50 -7.14 25.31
CA LEU A 407 -9.62 -7.12 26.76
C LEU A 407 -10.43 -5.90 27.17
N ASN A 408 -11.26 -6.06 28.19
CA ASN A 408 -11.95 -4.91 28.77
C ASN A 408 -10.93 -3.96 29.42
N VAL A 409 -11.32 -2.71 29.68
CA VAL A 409 -10.39 -1.71 30.22
C VAL A 409 -9.80 -2.12 31.57
N ALA A 410 -10.58 -2.77 32.44
CA ALA A 410 -10.11 -3.23 33.74
C ALA A 410 -9.09 -4.37 33.61
N ASP A 411 -9.28 -5.27 32.66
CA ASP A 411 -8.37 -6.38 32.35
C ASP A 411 -7.03 -5.88 31.82
N VAL A 412 -7.04 -4.81 31.02
CA VAL A 412 -5.80 -4.16 30.56
C VAL A 412 -5.04 -3.54 31.73
N ALA A 413 -5.74 -2.87 32.65
CA ALA A 413 -5.09 -2.32 33.86
C ALA A 413 -4.51 -3.43 34.76
N ARG A 414 -5.22 -4.55 34.92
CA ARG A 414 -4.70 -5.74 35.64
C ARG A 414 -3.49 -6.33 34.93
N LEU A 415 -3.51 -6.38 33.60
CA LEU A 415 -2.40 -6.86 32.79
C LEU A 415 -1.15 -5.99 32.98
N GLU A 416 -1.30 -4.67 32.97
CA GLU A 416 -0.20 -3.72 33.26
C GLU A 416 0.38 -3.93 34.66
N GLN A 417 -0.47 -4.15 35.67
CA GLN A 417 -0.04 -4.45 37.04
C GLN A 417 0.75 -5.76 37.11
N MET A 418 0.26 -6.83 36.48
CA MET A 418 0.98 -8.12 36.44
C MET A 418 2.34 -8.02 35.75
N ILE A 419 2.45 -7.21 34.69
CA ILE A 419 3.74 -6.95 34.01
C ILE A 419 4.68 -6.18 34.94
N ALA A 420 4.16 -5.20 35.69
CA ALA A 420 4.93 -4.44 36.66
C ALA A 420 5.44 -5.28 37.82
N GLU A 421 4.61 -6.20 38.32
CA GLU A 421 4.98 -7.17 39.36
C GLU A 421 6.09 -8.13 38.90
N ASP A 422 6.18 -8.42 37.61
CA ASP A 422 7.18 -9.31 37.01
C ASP A 422 8.48 -8.59 36.61
N GLY A 423 8.65 -7.34 37.06
CA GLY A 423 9.91 -6.61 37.00
C GLY A 423 10.02 -5.53 35.90
N MET A 424 9.01 -5.35 35.04
CA MET A 424 9.00 -4.24 34.08
C MET A 424 8.18 -3.04 34.62
N PRO A 425 8.81 -1.95 35.08
CA PRO A 425 8.08 -0.83 35.66
C PRO A 425 7.13 -0.17 34.65
N LEU A 426 6.03 0.41 35.13
CA LEU A 426 5.05 1.13 34.29
C LEU A 426 5.68 2.26 33.47
N SER A 427 6.77 2.87 33.95
CA SER A 427 7.52 3.88 33.19
C SER A 427 8.20 3.31 31.94
N ALA A 428 8.69 2.07 32.00
CA ALA A 428 9.26 1.38 30.83
C ALA A 428 8.17 0.99 29.83
N LEU A 429 6.99 0.58 30.31
CA LEU A 429 5.84 0.35 29.42
C LEU A 429 5.42 1.65 28.70
N MET A 430 5.35 2.77 29.43
CA MET A 430 5.07 4.10 28.87
C MET A 430 6.14 4.52 27.84
N GLU A 431 7.41 4.23 28.10
CA GLU A 431 8.50 4.48 27.15
C GLU A 431 8.29 3.70 25.84
N GLN A 432 7.99 2.40 25.94
CA GLN A 432 7.69 1.57 24.76
C GLN A 432 6.44 2.06 24.02
N ALA A 433 5.41 2.49 24.75
CA ALA A 433 4.17 3.02 24.19
C ALA A 433 4.42 4.29 23.37
N GLY A 434 5.15 5.26 23.91
CA GLY A 434 5.50 6.48 23.20
C GLY A 434 6.42 6.25 22.00
N ILE A 435 7.39 5.34 22.09
CA ILE A 435 8.24 4.95 20.96
C ILE A 435 7.39 4.35 19.84
N ALA A 436 6.45 3.45 20.15
CA ALA A 436 5.57 2.86 19.15
C ALA A 436 4.70 3.91 18.42
N VAL A 437 4.28 4.97 19.12
CA VAL A 437 3.56 6.10 18.51
C VAL A 437 4.48 6.91 17.60
N ALA A 438 5.70 7.21 18.05
CA ALA A 438 6.69 7.90 17.24
C ALA A 438 7.04 7.11 15.97
N GLU A 439 7.17 5.78 16.06
CA GLU A 439 7.36 4.90 14.90
C GLU A 439 6.17 4.95 13.95
N ALA A 440 4.93 4.90 14.45
CA ALA A 440 3.73 5.01 13.61
C ALA A 440 3.67 6.35 12.85
N VAL A 441 4.13 7.44 13.47
CA VAL A 441 4.26 8.76 12.82
C VAL A 441 5.34 8.74 11.75
N ARG A 442 6.53 8.17 12.04
CA ARG A 442 7.66 8.04 11.11
C ARG A 442 7.35 7.13 9.91
N ASP A 443 6.54 6.10 10.11
CA ASP A 443 6.07 5.22 9.05
C ASP A 443 5.15 5.96 8.05
N TRP A 444 4.43 6.98 8.53
CA TRP A 444 3.58 7.82 7.69
C TRP A 444 4.36 8.95 7.01
N ALA A 445 5.18 9.66 7.77
CA ALA A 445 6.10 10.68 7.26
C ALA A 445 7.52 10.28 7.63
N PRO A 446 8.28 9.62 6.73
CA PRO A 446 9.67 9.25 6.99
C PRO A 446 10.62 10.45 7.05
N ASP A 447 10.28 11.52 6.34
CA ASP A 447 11.00 12.79 6.35
C ASP A 447 10.48 13.65 7.53
N PRO A 448 11.37 14.32 8.28
CA PRO A 448 10.97 15.23 9.36
C PRO A 448 9.98 16.31 8.89
N VAL A 449 8.79 16.30 9.48
CA VAL A 449 7.72 17.29 9.26
C VAL A 449 7.26 17.87 10.59
N PRO A 450 6.66 19.08 10.63
CA PRO A 450 6.11 19.65 11.85
C PRO A 450 5.05 18.76 12.51
N VAL A 451 5.23 18.46 13.80
CA VAL A 451 4.32 17.63 14.61
C VAL A 451 3.78 18.44 15.78
N ALA A 452 2.46 18.45 15.96
CA ALA A 452 1.81 18.95 17.17
C ALA A 452 1.33 17.78 18.04
N ILE A 453 1.69 17.77 19.32
CA ILE A 453 1.28 16.72 20.27
C ILE A 453 0.43 17.35 21.36
N LEU A 454 -0.82 16.90 21.49
CA LEU A 454 -1.76 17.34 22.52
C LEU A 454 -1.67 16.38 23.70
N ALA A 455 -0.91 16.74 24.74
CA ALA A 455 -0.63 15.87 25.88
C ALA A 455 -1.54 16.23 27.08
N GLY A 456 -2.23 15.23 27.63
CA GLY A 456 -3.04 15.38 28.83
C GLY A 456 -2.24 15.31 30.12
N SER A 457 -2.93 15.40 31.25
CA SER A 457 -2.33 15.34 32.60
C SER A 457 -2.19 13.92 33.17
N GLY A 458 -2.65 12.90 32.45
CA GLY A 458 -2.62 11.49 32.86
C GLY A 458 -1.56 10.66 32.15
N ASN A 459 -1.64 9.33 32.30
CA ASN A 459 -0.67 8.39 31.67
C ASN A 459 -0.62 8.50 30.15
N ASN A 460 -1.77 8.69 29.48
CA ASN A 460 -1.80 8.93 28.03
C ASN A 460 -0.99 10.16 27.62
N GLY A 461 -0.98 11.20 28.46
CA GLY A 461 -0.15 12.38 28.26
C GLY A 461 1.34 12.07 28.42
N GLY A 462 1.70 11.22 29.39
CA GLY A 462 3.05 10.69 29.55
C GLY A 462 3.55 9.95 28.31
N ASP A 463 2.73 9.09 27.71
CA ASP A 463 3.05 8.45 26.42
C ASP A 463 3.29 9.50 25.32
N GLY A 464 2.51 10.59 25.33
CA GLY A 464 2.70 11.73 24.44
C GLY A 464 4.04 12.47 24.64
N TRP A 465 4.49 12.62 25.89
CA TRP A 465 5.80 13.20 26.20
C TRP A 465 6.95 12.33 25.68
N VAL A 466 6.87 11.01 25.84
CA VAL A 466 7.85 10.07 25.27
C VAL A 466 7.83 10.15 23.74
N ALA A 467 6.66 10.14 23.11
CA ALA A 467 6.54 10.25 21.67
C ALA A 467 7.15 11.57 21.15
N ALA A 468 6.98 12.66 21.89
CA ALA A 468 7.59 13.96 21.58
C ALA A 468 9.11 13.90 21.59
N GLN A 469 9.70 13.28 22.61
CA GLN A 469 11.13 13.08 22.71
C GLN A 469 11.65 12.25 21.53
N ALA A 470 11.10 11.06 21.30
CA ALA A 470 11.56 10.15 20.27
C ALA A 470 11.47 10.75 18.85
N LEU A 471 10.42 11.55 18.59
CA LEU A 471 10.30 12.29 17.32
C LEU A 471 11.32 13.43 17.23
N ALA A 472 11.54 14.19 18.30
CA ALA A 472 12.52 15.26 18.30
C ALA A 472 13.97 14.75 18.15
N GLU A 473 14.31 13.62 18.78
CA GLU A 473 15.58 12.91 18.59
C GLU A 473 15.77 12.42 17.14
N ALA A 474 14.67 12.06 16.46
CA ALA A 474 14.67 11.74 15.04
C ALA A 474 14.68 12.99 14.12
N GLY A 475 14.78 14.20 14.68
CA GLY A 475 14.91 15.46 13.97
C GLY A 475 13.59 16.14 13.57
N TYR A 476 12.44 15.64 14.05
CA TYR A 476 11.14 16.25 13.75
C TYR A 476 10.97 17.55 14.53
N PRO A 477 10.50 18.65 13.91
CA PRO A 477 10.12 19.83 14.66
C PRO A 477 8.82 19.56 15.43
N VAL A 478 8.93 19.37 16.74
CA VAL A 478 7.81 19.00 17.62
C VAL A 478 7.35 20.22 18.44
N THR A 479 6.04 20.44 18.46
CA THR A 479 5.35 21.35 19.39
C THR A 479 4.44 20.52 20.30
N LEU A 480 4.82 20.34 21.56
CA LEU A 480 4.01 19.66 22.56
C LEU A 480 3.16 20.69 23.32
N ILE A 481 1.86 20.45 23.41
CA ILE A 481 0.90 21.28 24.13
C ILE A 481 0.45 20.53 25.38
N ALA A 482 0.70 21.11 26.55
CA ALA A 482 0.41 20.52 27.86
C ALA A 482 -0.47 21.45 28.71
N PRO A 483 -1.34 20.92 29.60
CA PRO A 483 -2.29 21.73 30.37
C PRO A 483 -1.63 22.44 31.54
N ASP A 484 -0.49 21.93 32.01
CA ASP A 484 0.26 22.47 33.14
C ASP A 484 1.76 22.12 32.99
N LEU A 485 2.58 22.67 33.88
CA LEU A 485 4.01 22.37 34.01
C LEU A 485 4.24 20.87 34.30
N ALA A 486 5.32 20.32 33.74
CA ALA A 486 5.69 18.91 33.92
C ALA A 486 5.78 18.50 35.41
N GLU A 487 6.30 19.37 36.28
CA GLU A 487 6.43 19.12 37.73
C GLU A 487 5.08 19.10 38.48
N ARG A 488 4.03 19.67 37.90
CA ARG A 488 2.68 19.79 38.49
C ARG A 488 1.71 18.70 38.06
N LEU A 489 2.12 17.82 37.13
CA LEU A 489 1.31 16.67 36.73
C LEU A 489 1.12 15.73 37.92
N HIS A 490 -0.11 15.26 38.19
CA HIS A 490 -0.38 14.42 39.35
C HIS A 490 -0.18 12.92 39.10
N ALA A 491 -0.22 12.48 37.85
CA ALA A 491 -0.16 11.06 37.50
C ALA A 491 1.30 10.58 37.41
N GLU A 492 1.64 9.51 38.13
CA GLU A 492 2.86 8.75 37.92
C GLU A 492 2.56 7.52 37.05
N PRO A 493 3.46 7.15 36.10
CA PRO A 493 4.81 7.70 35.89
C PRO A 493 4.89 8.93 34.97
N ALA A 494 3.75 9.47 34.51
CA ALA A 494 3.72 10.56 33.52
C ALA A 494 4.46 11.82 33.97
N ARG A 495 4.36 12.21 35.25
CA ARG A 495 5.09 13.36 35.82
C ARG A 495 6.60 13.18 35.69
N THR A 496 7.12 12.05 36.16
CA THR A 496 8.56 11.74 36.14
C THR A 496 9.11 11.77 34.70
N VAL A 497 8.37 11.19 33.77
CA VAL A 497 8.71 11.16 32.33
C VAL A 497 8.67 12.56 31.72
N ALA A 498 7.64 13.36 31.98
CA ALA A 498 7.55 14.72 31.45
C ALA A 498 8.73 15.59 31.92
N MET A 499 9.14 15.45 33.20
CA MET A 499 10.29 16.15 33.74
C MET A 499 11.61 15.71 33.11
N SER A 500 11.79 14.41 32.88
CA SER A 500 13.01 13.87 32.25
C SER A 500 13.13 14.32 30.80
N VAL A 501 12.04 14.21 30.02
CA VAL A 501 11.97 14.66 28.62
C VAL A 501 12.30 16.14 28.50
N PHE A 502 11.67 16.98 29.33
CA PHE A 502 11.91 18.43 29.31
C PHE A 502 13.37 18.77 29.60
N SER A 503 13.97 18.12 30.62
CA SER A 503 15.37 18.31 30.97
C SER A 503 16.33 17.85 29.87
N GLN A 504 16.07 16.69 29.26
CA GLN A 504 16.91 16.11 28.20
C GLN A 504 16.83 16.92 26.91
N ALA A 505 15.63 17.35 26.51
CA ALA A 505 15.45 18.18 25.32
C ALA A 505 16.22 19.49 25.39
N ALA A 506 16.22 20.15 26.56
CA ALA A 506 16.99 21.37 26.78
C ALA A 506 18.52 21.11 26.73
N LYS A 507 18.99 20.01 27.33
CA LYS A 507 20.42 19.65 27.35
C LYS A 507 20.97 19.30 25.97
N GLN A 508 20.18 18.61 25.15
CA GLN A 508 20.60 18.12 23.84
C GLN A 508 20.27 19.10 22.70
N GLY A 509 19.54 20.19 22.97
CA GLY A 509 19.10 21.13 21.95
C GLY A 509 18.13 20.50 20.95
N LEU A 510 17.26 19.60 21.42
CA LEU A 510 16.29 18.93 20.56
C LEU A 510 15.28 19.94 19.98
N PRO A 511 14.77 19.71 18.76
CA PRO A 511 13.74 20.54 18.13
C PRO A 511 12.34 20.33 18.77
N LEU A 512 12.27 20.40 20.10
CA LEU A 512 11.05 20.23 20.91
C LEU A 512 10.70 21.54 21.61
N SER A 513 9.56 22.11 21.26
CA SER A 513 8.96 23.27 21.95
C SER A 513 7.76 22.82 22.77
N VAL A 514 7.63 23.36 23.99
CA VAL A 514 6.52 23.04 24.89
C VAL A 514 5.67 24.29 25.13
N LEU A 515 4.38 24.19 24.85
CA LEU A 515 3.37 25.21 25.11
C LEU A 515 2.53 24.79 26.31
N ILE A 516 2.54 25.57 27.38
CA ILE A 516 1.80 25.28 28.61
C ILE A 516 0.54 26.15 28.62
N ALA A 517 -0.62 25.50 28.76
CA ALA A 517 -1.94 26.12 28.80
C ALA A 517 -2.09 27.29 27.78
N PRO A 518 -1.77 27.07 26.48
CA PRO A 518 -1.77 28.17 25.53
C PRO A 518 -3.18 28.69 25.30
N ASP A 519 -3.29 30.00 25.08
CA ASP A 519 -4.51 30.63 24.60
C ASP A 519 -4.92 30.07 23.22
N ALA A 520 -6.20 30.22 22.88
CA ALA A 520 -6.79 29.60 21.69
C ALA A 520 -6.08 29.96 20.37
N ASP A 521 -5.52 31.17 20.25
CA ASP A 521 -4.82 31.62 19.04
C ASP A 521 -3.44 30.95 18.90
N ILE A 522 -2.67 30.84 19.98
CA ILE A 522 -1.36 30.16 19.99
C ILE A 522 -1.55 28.67 19.69
N LEU A 523 -2.54 28.04 20.32
CA LEU A 523 -2.94 26.66 20.05
C LEU A 523 -3.29 26.46 18.57
N THR A 524 -4.12 27.35 18.01
CA THR A 524 -4.55 27.25 16.61
C THR A 524 -3.35 27.39 15.67
N ASP A 525 -2.46 28.36 15.92
CA ASP A 525 -1.25 28.57 15.10
C ASP A 525 -0.31 27.35 15.16
N ALA A 526 -0.13 26.73 16.33
CA ALA A 526 0.66 25.51 16.47
C ALA A 526 0.06 24.34 15.68
N ILE A 527 -1.24 24.12 15.82
CA ILE A 527 -1.96 23.07 15.09
C ILE A 527 -1.94 23.36 13.59
N GLU A 528 -2.14 24.60 13.13
CA GLU A 528 -2.15 25.00 11.72
C GLU A 528 -0.82 24.77 10.99
N ARG A 529 0.32 24.86 11.69
CA ARG A 529 1.64 24.57 11.12
C ARG A 529 1.99 23.08 11.04
N ALA A 530 1.29 22.23 11.79
CA ALA A 530 1.63 20.81 11.92
C ALA A 530 1.15 19.94 10.75
N ASP A 531 2.00 19.14 10.13
CA ASP A 531 1.58 18.12 9.17
C ASP A 531 1.03 16.86 9.87
N VAL A 532 1.37 16.68 11.14
CA VAL A 532 0.90 15.58 12.00
C VAL A 532 0.36 16.14 13.31
N VAL A 533 -0.82 15.66 13.75
CA VAL A 533 -1.39 15.97 15.07
C VAL A 533 -1.55 14.68 15.86
N VAL A 534 -0.92 14.59 17.03
CA VAL A 534 -1.01 13.46 17.94
C VAL A 534 -1.92 13.81 19.12
N ASP A 535 -2.94 12.99 19.33
CA ASP A 535 -3.86 13.06 20.46
C ASP A 535 -3.40 12.12 21.57
N ALA A 536 -2.91 12.73 22.64
CA ALA A 536 -2.43 12.09 23.86
C ALA A 536 -3.18 12.65 25.10
N LEU A 537 -4.43 13.13 24.93
CA LEU A 537 -5.16 13.83 25.99
C LEU A 537 -5.81 12.88 26.98
N LEU A 538 -6.66 11.98 26.49
CA LEU A 538 -7.45 11.06 27.30
C LEU A 538 -7.30 9.64 26.72
N GLY A 539 -6.95 8.67 27.58
CA GLY A 539 -6.83 7.26 27.18
C GLY A 539 -8.02 6.42 27.65
N THR A 540 -7.74 5.16 27.95
CA THR A 540 -8.71 4.17 28.46
C THR A 540 -9.52 4.58 29.69
N GLY A 541 -9.02 5.50 30.53
CA GLY A 541 -9.73 6.00 31.71
C GLY A 541 -10.97 6.86 31.43
N PHE A 542 -11.24 7.24 30.18
CA PHE A 542 -12.40 8.06 29.84
C PHE A 542 -13.72 7.26 29.81
N ALA A 543 -14.70 7.70 30.61
CA ALA A 543 -16.04 7.13 30.68
C ALA A 543 -17.19 8.18 30.62
N GLY A 544 -16.88 9.43 30.28
CA GLY A 544 -17.83 10.54 30.31
C GLY A 544 -18.66 10.71 29.03
N THR A 545 -19.73 11.52 29.11
CA THR A 545 -20.54 11.97 27.96
C THR A 545 -20.06 13.30 27.37
N GLY A 546 -19.16 14.00 28.07
CA GLY A 546 -18.57 15.27 27.65
C GLY A 546 -17.09 15.34 28.03
N VAL A 547 -16.33 16.15 27.29
CA VAL A 547 -14.91 16.42 27.57
C VAL A 547 -14.81 17.77 28.29
N ARG A 548 -14.01 17.84 29.36
CA ARG A 548 -13.79 19.07 30.13
C ARG A 548 -12.79 19.99 29.43
N GLU A 549 -12.87 21.28 29.70
CA GLU A 549 -11.83 22.23 29.29
C GLU A 549 -10.51 21.99 30.07
N PRO A 550 -9.33 22.26 29.47
CA PRO A 550 -9.11 22.82 28.13
C PRO A 550 -9.14 21.80 26.98
N TYR A 551 -9.27 20.50 27.29
CA TYR A 551 -9.16 19.42 26.28
C TYR A 551 -10.25 19.49 25.22
N ALA A 552 -11.47 19.91 25.58
CA ALA A 552 -12.54 20.10 24.61
C ALA A 552 -12.18 21.14 23.54
N THR A 553 -11.60 22.28 23.94
CA THR A 553 -11.11 23.30 23.00
C THR A 553 -10.02 22.76 22.08
N TRP A 554 -9.09 21.95 22.60
CA TRP A 554 -7.99 21.40 21.81
C TRP A 554 -8.46 20.37 20.78
N ILE A 555 -9.39 19.49 21.16
CA ILE A 555 -10.02 18.54 20.24
C ILE A 555 -10.77 19.30 19.12
N LYS A 556 -11.52 20.36 19.46
CA LYS A 556 -12.21 21.19 18.47
C LYS A 556 -11.23 21.84 17.49
N ALA A 557 -10.10 22.38 17.97
CA ALA A 557 -9.08 23.00 17.12
C ALA A 557 -8.45 21.98 16.16
N ALA A 558 -8.10 20.78 16.63
CA ALA A 558 -7.55 19.71 15.80
C ALA A 558 -8.54 19.23 14.72
N ASN A 559 -9.79 18.95 15.11
CA ASN A 559 -10.84 18.54 14.18
C ASN A 559 -11.15 19.64 13.16
N ARG A 560 -11.12 20.90 13.57
CA ARG A 560 -11.34 22.03 12.66
C ARG A 560 -10.29 22.08 11.55
N LYS A 561 -9.00 22.00 11.90
CA LYS A 561 -7.94 21.94 10.88
C LYS A 561 -8.16 20.78 9.91
N ARG A 562 -8.58 19.63 10.43
CA ARG A 562 -8.81 18.41 9.66
C ARG A 562 -9.96 18.52 8.66
N PHE A 563 -11.07 19.15 9.01
CA PHE A 563 -12.29 19.18 8.19
C PHE A 563 -12.53 20.50 7.46
N GLU A 564 -12.07 21.63 8.00
CA GLU A 564 -12.33 22.97 7.44
C GLU A 564 -11.12 23.58 6.73
N GLY A 565 -9.89 23.10 7.01
CA GLY A 565 -8.64 23.65 6.46
C GLY A 565 -8.09 24.84 7.27
N PRO A 566 -7.00 25.47 6.80
CA PRO A 566 -6.37 26.60 7.51
C PRO A 566 -7.27 27.84 7.57
N ARG A 567 -7.16 28.65 8.63
CA ARG A 567 -7.81 29.97 8.67
C ARG A 567 -7.31 30.85 7.52
N GLU A 568 -8.23 31.36 6.70
CA GLU A 568 -7.94 32.50 5.84
C GLU A 568 -7.58 33.70 6.75
N ARG A 569 -6.30 34.09 6.79
CA ARG A 569 -5.85 35.33 7.44
C ARG A 569 -6.38 36.52 6.63
N GLY A 570 -7.54 37.04 7.05
CA GLY A 570 -8.08 38.30 6.58
C GLY A 570 -9.35 38.19 5.73
N ARG A 571 -10.50 38.21 6.42
CA ARG A 571 -11.71 38.99 6.13
C ARG A 571 -12.84 38.42 6.99
N GLY A 572 -13.42 39.26 7.83
CA GLY A 572 -14.55 38.94 8.70
C GLY A 572 -15.84 38.63 7.93
N ARG A 573 -15.85 37.56 7.13
CA ARG A 573 -17.08 36.93 6.66
C ARG A 573 -17.36 35.75 7.56
N HIS A 574 -18.42 35.89 8.35
CA HIS A 574 -19.07 34.82 9.09
C HIS A 574 -19.48 33.71 8.09
N ARG A 575 -18.56 32.80 7.76
CA ARG A 575 -18.93 31.52 7.15
C ARG A 575 -19.74 30.80 8.22
N LYS A 576 -20.99 30.43 7.92
CA LYS A 576 -21.90 29.76 8.85
C LYS A 576 -21.14 28.56 9.45
N ARG A 577 -20.83 28.66 10.74
CA ARG A 577 -19.94 27.75 11.47
C ARG A 577 -20.69 26.44 11.64
N VAL A 578 -20.28 25.38 10.94
CA VAL A 578 -20.99 24.09 10.94
C VAL A 578 -20.82 23.34 12.27
N TYR A 579 -19.80 23.72 13.08
CA TYR A 579 -19.45 23.04 14.33
C TYR A 579 -19.67 23.86 15.63
N GLU A 580 -20.30 25.03 15.56
CA GLU A 580 -20.90 25.70 16.73
C GLU A 580 -22.36 25.27 16.92
N GLN A 581 -22.65 23.97 16.75
CA GLN A 581 -23.92 23.44 17.23
C GLN A 581 -23.78 23.21 18.74
N GLY A 582 -24.69 23.81 19.52
CA GLY A 582 -24.64 23.82 20.99
C GLY A 582 -24.54 22.42 21.62
N ASP A 583 -24.24 22.39 22.91
CA ASP A 583 -23.91 21.21 23.75
C ASP A 583 -24.95 20.05 23.74
N HIS A 584 -26.01 20.15 22.94
CA HIS A 584 -27.10 19.17 22.80
C HIS A 584 -27.26 18.58 21.38
N ALA A 585 -26.36 18.87 20.44
CA ALA A 585 -26.44 18.31 19.09
C ALA A 585 -26.03 16.83 19.03
N ARG A 586 -26.89 15.97 18.46
CA ARG A 586 -26.57 14.56 18.20
C ARG A 586 -25.37 14.48 17.25
N LEU A 587 -24.37 13.67 17.60
CA LEU A 587 -23.20 13.44 16.74
C LEU A 587 -23.65 12.96 15.34
N PRO A 588 -23.11 13.51 14.25
CA PRO A 588 -23.50 13.14 12.89
C PRO A 588 -23.22 11.66 12.64
N TYR A 589 -24.02 11.02 11.77
CA TYR A 589 -23.87 9.60 11.42
C TYR A 589 -22.50 9.31 10.75
N SER A 590 -21.98 10.27 9.98
CA SER A 590 -20.67 10.22 9.31
C SER A 590 -19.88 11.51 9.53
N LEU A 591 -18.55 11.41 9.56
CA LEU A 591 -17.68 12.59 9.58
C LEU A 591 -17.61 13.26 8.19
N PRO A 592 -17.34 14.58 8.11
CA PRO A 592 -17.13 15.27 6.85
C PRO A 592 -15.93 14.73 6.08
N ALA A 593 -15.87 15.02 4.78
CA ALA A 593 -14.65 14.84 4.01
C ALA A 593 -13.53 15.73 4.58
N LYS A 594 -12.29 15.21 4.56
CA LYS A 594 -11.13 15.97 5.01
C LYS A 594 -10.87 17.17 4.10
N ALA A 595 -10.41 18.26 4.69
CA ALA A 595 -9.88 19.40 3.94
C ALA A 595 -8.60 19.01 3.18
N LYS A 596 -8.32 19.73 2.09
CA LYS A 596 -7.05 19.58 1.37
C LYS A 596 -5.89 20.03 2.26
N GLY A 597 -4.87 19.17 2.42
CA GLY A 597 -3.76 19.43 3.33
C GLY A 597 -4.11 19.22 4.81
N ALA A 598 -5.17 18.50 5.12
CA ALA A 598 -5.46 18.07 6.49
C ALA A 598 -4.26 17.29 7.07
N PRO A 599 -3.92 17.53 8.35
CA PRO A 599 -2.82 16.81 8.99
C PRO A 599 -3.19 15.33 9.16
N PHE A 600 -2.16 14.50 9.23
CA PHE A 600 -2.32 13.12 9.68
C PHE A 600 -2.60 13.11 11.18
N ALA A 601 -3.77 12.59 11.57
CA ALA A 601 -4.21 12.58 12.96
C ALA A 601 -3.94 11.21 13.58
N VAL A 602 -3.13 11.14 14.62
CA VAL A 602 -2.82 9.91 15.36
C VAL A 602 -3.37 10.03 16.76
N SER A 603 -3.99 8.98 17.29
CA SER A 603 -4.41 8.92 18.69
C SER A 603 -3.63 7.84 19.44
N ILE A 604 -3.20 8.17 20.65
CA ILE A 604 -2.57 7.23 21.58
C ILE A 604 -3.67 6.55 22.39
N ASP A 605 -3.63 5.22 22.38
CA ASP A 605 -4.50 4.29 23.09
C ASP A 605 -5.98 4.29 22.64
N ALA A 606 -6.65 5.43 22.78
CA ALA A 606 -8.02 5.66 22.34
C ALA A 606 -8.23 7.14 21.97
N PRO A 607 -9.02 7.46 20.91
CA PRO A 607 -9.35 8.85 20.60
C PRO A 607 -9.98 9.55 21.80
N SER A 608 -9.46 10.72 22.14
CA SER A 608 -9.96 11.50 23.26
C SER A 608 -11.42 11.86 23.06
N GLY A 609 -12.24 11.50 24.05
CA GLY A 609 -13.70 11.59 23.98
C GLY A 609 -14.39 10.31 23.48
N LEU A 610 -13.66 9.24 23.14
CA LEU A 610 -14.22 7.91 22.86
C LEU A 610 -14.02 6.97 24.05
N SER A 611 -15.09 6.33 24.53
CA SER A 611 -14.97 5.30 25.55
C SER A 611 -14.30 4.04 24.97
N ALA A 612 -13.13 3.69 25.49
CA ALA A 612 -12.42 2.46 25.12
C ALA A 612 -13.21 1.18 25.48
N GLN A 613 -14.13 1.26 26.44
CA GLN A 613 -14.96 0.12 26.85
C GLN A 613 -16.19 -0.07 25.97
N THR A 614 -16.94 1.00 25.69
CA THR A 614 -18.27 0.89 25.04
C THR A 614 -18.30 1.37 23.59
N GLY A 615 -17.32 2.17 23.17
CA GLY A 615 -17.31 2.83 21.86
C GLY A 615 -18.25 4.04 21.79
N ALA A 616 -18.84 4.45 22.90
CA ALA A 616 -19.62 5.68 22.98
C ALA A 616 -18.69 6.90 22.83
N ALA A 617 -19.04 7.82 21.94
CA ALA A 617 -18.32 9.06 21.71
C ALA A 617 -19.02 10.23 22.41
N ALA A 618 -18.23 11.06 23.09
CA ALA A 618 -18.61 12.33 23.69
C ALA A 618 -18.53 13.47 22.67
N ALA A 619 -19.09 14.63 23.04
CA ALA A 619 -18.90 15.87 22.29
C ALA A 619 -17.95 16.81 23.05
N PRO A 620 -16.84 17.28 22.45
CA PRO A 620 -16.24 16.81 21.19
C PRO A 620 -15.52 15.45 21.36
N CYS A 621 -15.29 14.74 20.25
CA CYS A 621 -14.46 13.54 20.17
C CYS A 621 -13.39 13.73 19.08
N PHE A 622 -12.16 13.31 19.35
CA PHE A 622 -11.06 13.41 18.40
C PHE A 622 -11.25 12.46 17.22
N ALA A 623 -11.05 12.95 16.00
CA ALA A 623 -11.15 12.14 14.79
C ALA A 623 -9.77 11.77 14.25
N ALA A 624 -9.31 10.56 14.53
CA ALA A 624 -8.02 10.05 14.10
C ALA A 624 -8.06 9.42 12.69
N ASP A 625 -6.91 9.41 12.02
CA ASP A 625 -6.58 8.51 10.91
C ASP A 625 -6.11 7.15 11.39
N MET A 626 -5.42 7.15 12.53
CA MET A 626 -4.85 5.97 13.16
C MET A 626 -4.93 6.09 14.68
N THR A 627 -5.29 5.02 15.34
CA THR A 627 -5.19 4.85 16.80
C THR A 627 -4.17 3.77 17.08
N VAL A 628 -3.14 4.08 17.88
CA VAL A 628 -2.15 3.10 18.35
C VAL A 628 -2.61 2.63 19.73
N THR A 629 -3.24 1.46 19.81
CA THR A 629 -3.71 0.86 21.07
C THR A 629 -2.62 0.00 21.70
N MET A 630 -2.47 0.07 23.02
CA MET A 630 -1.41 -0.64 23.75
C MET A 630 -1.90 -2.00 24.27
N LEU A 631 -1.01 -3.00 24.26
CA LEU A 631 -1.13 -4.34 24.89
C LEU A 631 -2.24 -5.26 24.33
N ALA A 632 -3.47 -4.77 24.24
CA ALA A 632 -4.62 -5.46 23.66
C ALA A 632 -5.57 -4.47 22.96
N TYR A 633 -6.41 -4.99 22.07
CA TYR A 633 -7.57 -4.24 21.59
C TYR A 633 -8.56 -4.04 22.74
N LYS A 634 -9.21 -2.87 22.78
CA LYS A 634 -10.32 -2.60 23.69
C LYS A 634 -11.66 -2.68 22.95
N PRO A 635 -12.74 -3.20 23.56
CA PRO A 635 -14.02 -3.44 22.88
C PRO A 635 -14.60 -2.19 22.21
N GLY A 636 -14.46 -1.02 22.83
CA GLY A 636 -14.94 0.24 22.29
C GLY A 636 -14.23 0.70 21.02
N LEU A 637 -12.98 0.26 20.79
CA LEU A 637 -12.23 0.61 19.57
C LEU A 637 -12.65 -0.24 18.36
N ILE A 638 -13.22 -1.42 18.62
CA ILE A 638 -13.70 -2.36 17.60
C ILE A 638 -15.23 -2.37 17.47
N ALA A 639 -15.92 -1.59 18.31
CA ALA A 639 -17.37 -1.47 18.30
C ALA A 639 -17.89 -0.92 16.95
N PRO A 640 -19.09 -1.32 16.52
CA PRO A 640 -19.72 -0.76 15.33
C PRO A 640 -19.78 0.77 15.41
N GLY A 641 -19.27 1.45 14.37
CA GLY A 641 -19.24 2.91 14.31
C GLY A 641 -18.06 3.59 15.02
N ALA A 642 -17.20 2.86 15.74
CA ALA A 642 -15.99 3.43 16.35
C ALA A 642 -14.96 3.87 15.29
N ARG A 643 -14.89 3.14 14.15
CA ARG A 643 -13.93 3.37 13.06
C ARG A 643 -13.88 4.81 12.54
N ARG A 644 -14.99 5.55 12.60
CA ARG A 644 -14.99 6.96 12.17
C ARG A 644 -14.10 7.83 13.07
N TRP A 645 -14.01 7.50 14.36
CA TRP A 645 -13.19 8.20 15.34
C TRP A 645 -11.80 7.60 15.44
N THR A 646 -11.69 6.27 15.42
CA THR A 646 -10.41 5.58 15.62
C THR A 646 -9.54 5.52 14.37
N GLY A 647 -10.14 5.65 13.18
CA GLY A 647 -9.44 5.38 11.93
C GLY A 647 -8.98 3.92 11.87
N ILE A 648 -7.72 3.68 11.51
CA ILE A 648 -7.10 2.36 11.65
C ILE A 648 -6.66 2.15 13.08
N VAL A 649 -7.04 1.03 13.68
CA VAL A 649 -6.50 0.64 14.99
C VAL A 649 -5.30 -0.28 14.77
N THR A 650 -4.13 0.15 15.21
CA THR A 650 -2.88 -0.61 15.22
C THR A 650 -2.58 -1.03 16.66
N LEU A 651 -2.28 -2.30 16.88
CA LEU A 651 -1.90 -2.81 18.20
C LEU A 651 -0.38 -2.72 18.40
N ALA A 652 0.06 -1.93 19.36
CA ALA A 652 1.45 -1.91 19.82
C ALA A 652 1.67 -3.02 20.87
N LYS A 653 2.45 -4.03 20.49
CA LYS A 653 2.86 -5.14 21.36
C LYS A 653 4.09 -4.71 22.17
N LEU A 654 3.84 -4.05 23.30
CA LEU A 654 4.91 -3.48 24.14
C LEU A 654 5.80 -4.57 24.76
N VAL A 655 5.19 -5.70 25.14
CA VAL A 655 5.85 -6.88 25.71
C VAL A 655 5.15 -8.16 25.25
N ASP A 656 5.75 -9.32 25.49
CA ASP A 656 5.07 -10.60 25.29
C ASP A 656 3.98 -10.79 26.36
N THR A 657 2.73 -10.54 25.98
CA THR A 657 1.59 -10.62 26.90
C THR A 657 1.06 -12.05 27.09
N ARG A 658 1.57 -13.05 26.35
CA ARG A 658 1.03 -14.43 26.39
C ARG A 658 1.00 -15.05 27.79
N PRO A 659 2.06 -14.98 28.61
CA PRO A 659 2.04 -15.60 29.94
C PRO A 659 0.97 -14.98 30.86
N TYR A 660 0.82 -13.66 30.80
CA TYR A 660 -0.13 -12.93 31.63
C TYR A 660 -1.58 -13.11 31.16
N LEU A 661 -1.81 -13.27 29.86
CA LEU A 661 -3.14 -13.57 29.30
C LEU A 661 -3.65 -14.94 29.76
N GLU A 662 -2.78 -15.93 29.92
CA GLU A 662 -3.14 -17.25 30.46
C GLU A 662 -3.51 -17.15 31.94
N LYS A 663 -2.71 -16.42 32.72
CA LYS A 663 -2.99 -16.13 34.15
C LYS A 663 -4.29 -15.36 34.34
N LEU A 664 -4.57 -14.37 33.50
CA LEU A 664 -5.81 -13.60 33.55
C LEU A 664 -7.03 -14.50 33.30
N ARG A 665 -6.95 -15.41 32.33
CA ARG A 665 -8.02 -16.37 32.02
C ARG A 665 -8.26 -17.39 33.12
N SER A 666 -7.20 -17.84 33.82
CA SER A 666 -7.37 -18.75 34.96
C SER A 666 -8.07 -18.07 36.13
N LEU A 667 -7.80 -16.78 36.36
CA LEU A 667 -8.46 -16.00 37.42
C LEU A 667 -9.95 -15.77 37.14
N ASP A 668 -10.35 -15.59 35.88
CA ASP A 668 -11.76 -15.46 35.51
C ASP A 668 -12.52 -16.80 35.51
N ALA A 669 -11.81 -17.93 35.51
CA ALA A 669 -12.38 -19.27 35.55
C ALA A 669 -12.65 -19.79 36.98
N GLU A 670 -12.14 -19.12 38.02
CA GLU A 670 -12.49 -19.44 39.41
C GLU A 670 -13.92 -18.99 39.72
N PRO A 671 -14.79 -19.85 40.28
CA PRO A 671 -16.12 -19.46 40.69
C PRO A 671 -16.00 -18.42 41.80
N LYS A 672 -16.49 -17.20 41.56
CA LYS A 672 -16.64 -16.16 42.60
C LYS A 672 -17.34 -16.79 43.81
N HIS A 673 -16.60 -17.01 44.89
CA HIS A 673 -17.14 -17.58 46.11
C HIS A 673 -18.39 -16.81 46.54
N ALA A 674 -19.46 -17.56 46.82
CA ALA A 674 -20.70 -17.02 47.37
C ALA A 674 -20.40 -16.14 48.60
N PRO A 675 -21.15 -15.04 48.81
CA PRO A 675 -20.94 -14.20 49.97
C PRO A 675 -21.12 -15.03 51.25
N PRO A 676 -20.35 -14.77 52.32
CA PRO A 676 -20.51 -15.48 53.56
C PRO A 676 -21.92 -15.23 54.09
N THR A 677 -22.70 -16.29 54.22
CA THR A 677 -23.94 -16.29 54.99
C THR A 677 -23.60 -15.94 56.44
N LEU A 678 -24.08 -14.80 56.91
CA LEU A 678 -24.29 -14.52 58.32
C LEU A 678 -25.74 -14.83 58.68
#